data_AF-A0A103YMT9-F1
#
_entry.id   AF-A0A103YMT9-F1
#
_cell.length_a   1.000
_cell.length_b   1.000
_cell.length_c   1.000
_cell.angle_alpha   90.00
_cell.angle_beta   90.00
_cell.angle_gamma   90.00
#
_symmetry.space_group_name_H-M   'P 1'
#
loop_
_entity.id
_entity.type
_entity.pdbx_description
1 polymer ?
#
loop_
_entity_poly.entity_id
_entity_poly.type
_entity_poly.pdbx_seq_one_letter_code
_entity_poly.pdbx_strand_id
1 'polypeptide(L)'
;MGAGGRMLDSSEGKDILNRVPVDPPFTLSDLKKAIPAHCFERSLIRSSYYVVHDLIVAYVFYFLANTYIPLLPTPLAFLAWPIYWFCQASICTGLWVIGHECGHHAFSEQQWIGDIVGFILHSALFTPYFSWKYSHRNHHANTNSLDNDEVYIPKRKSKVRNYSKLLNNPPGRVFTLVFRLTLGFPLYLLTNISGKKYGRFANHFDPMSPIFTERERIQVLISDLGLLAVFYAIKLAVAAKGAAWVICMYGIPVVGVHVFFVLITYLHHTHLSLPHYDSTEWNWIRGALSTIDRDFGFLNRVFHDVTHTHVLHHLISYIPHYHAKEARDAIKPVLGEYYKIDRTPIFKAMWREAKECIYIEPDQDSEHKGTYWYHKVSLPQFITLCVLVLPTICRSRNMGAGGRMLDSSEGENILKRVPVDPPFSLSDLKKAIPAHCFERSLIRSSYYVVHDLIVAYVFYFLANTYIPLLPAPLAYLAWPIYWFCQASICTGLWVIGHECGHHAFSEYQWVDDTVGFILHSALFTPYFSWKYSHRNHHANTNSLDNDEVYIPKRKSKVRNYSKLLNNPPGRVFTLVFRLTLGFPLYLLTNISGKKYGRFANHFDPMSPIFTERERIQVLISDLGLLAVFYAIKLAVAAKGAAWVICMYGIPVVGVHVFFVLITYLHHTHLSLPHYDSTEWNWIRGALSTIDRDFGFLNRVFHDVTHTHVLHHLISYIPHYHAKEARDAIKPVLGEYYKIDRTPIFKAIICTGLWVIGHECGHHAFSEYQWVDDTVGFILHSALFTPYFSWKYSHRNHHANTNSLDNDEVYIPKRKSKVRNYSKLLNNPPGRVFTLVFRLTLGFPLYLLTNISGKKYGRFANHFDPMSPIFTERERIQVLVSDLGLLAVFYAIKLAVAAKGAAWVICMYGIPVVGVHVFFVLITYLHHTHLSLPHYDSTEWNWIRGALSTIDRDFGFLNRVFHDVTHTHVLHHLISYIPHYHAKEARDAIKPVLGEHYKIDRTPIFKAMWREAKECIYIEPDEDSEHKGTYWYHKVL
;
A
#
# COMPACT_ATOMS: atom_id res chain seq x y z
N MET A 1 -54.08 -33.20 9.79
CA MET A 1 -52.89 -32.70 9.06
C MET A 1 -52.12 -31.78 9.99
N GLY A 2 -50.95 -32.21 10.47
CA GLY A 2 -50.24 -31.54 11.58
C GLY A 2 -49.22 -30.52 11.10
N ALA A 3 -49.34 -29.27 11.56
CA ALA A 3 -48.28 -28.28 11.45
C ALA A 3 -47.29 -28.46 12.62
N GLY A 4 -46.16 -29.14 12.36
CA GLY A 4 -45.07 -29.26 13.32
C GLY A 4 -44.23 -27.98 13.35
N GLY A 5 -44.38 -27.17 14.40
CA GLY A 5 -43.63 -25.94 14.58
C GLY A 5 -42.13 -26.21 14.75
N ARG A 6 -41.28 -25.47 14.03
CA ARG A 6 -39.84 -25.42 14.31
C ARG A 6 -39.61 -24.59 15.58
N MET A 7 -39.41 -25.24 16.71
CA MET A 7 -38.76 -24.58 17.85
C MET A 7 -37.33 -24.23 17.43
N LEU A 8 -37.05 -22.93 17.30
CA LEU A 8 -35.68 -22.42 17.27
C LEU A 8 -35.16 -22.46 18.70
N ASP A 9 -34.40 -23.50 19.04
CA ASP A 9 -33.81 -23.62 20.37
C ASP A 9 -32.73 -22.55 20.55
N SER A 10 -33.08 -21.51 21.31
CA SER A 10 -32.24 -20.34 21.55
C SER A 10 -31.12 -20.58 22.57
N SER A 11 -31.01 -21.81 23.10
CA SER A 11 -30.02 -22.18 24.12
C SER A 11 -28.63 -22.57 23.57
N GLU A 12 -28.55 -23.12 22.34
CA GLU A 12 -27.30 -23.70 21.77
C GLU A 12 -26.11 -22.72 21.73
N GLY A 13 -26.36 -21.41 21.61
CA GLY A 13 -25.34 -20.39 21.37
C GLY A 13 -24.30 -20.20 22.48
N LYS A 14 -24.54 -20.73 23.69
CA LYS A 14 -23.54 -20.77 24.78
C LYS A 14 -22.76 -22.08 24.82
N ASP A 15 -23.37 -23.22 24.48
CA ASP A 15 -22.77 -24.55 24.65
C ASP A 15 -21.75 -24.90 23.54
N ILE A 16 -21.89 -24.35 22.34
CA ILE A 16 -20.95 -24.65 21.25
C ILE A 16 -19.49 -24.27 21.58
N LEU A 17 -19.26 -23.31 22.49
CA LEU A 17 -17.92 -22.89 22.93
C LEU A 17 -17.37 -23.72 24.10
N ASN A 18 -18.15 -24.64 24.66
CA ASN A 18 -17.67 -25.56 25.69
C ASN A 18 -16.74 -26.60 25.06
N ARG A 19 -15.66 -26.94 25.77
CA ARG A 19 -14.71 -27.98 25.36
C ARG A 19 -15.41 -29.34 25.31
N VAL A 20 -15.10 -30.17 24.31
CA VAL A 20 -15.52 -31.58 24.33
C VAL A 20 -14.76 -32.33 25.44
N PRO A 21 -15.29 -33.44 25.97
CA PRO A 21 -14.54 -34.27 26.91
C PRO A 21 -13.37 -35.00 26.20
N VAL A 22 -12.43 -35.57 26.97
CA VAL A 22 -11.16 -36.15 26.45
C VAL A 22 -11.18 -37.68 26.34
N ASP A 23 -11.99 -38.36 27.16
CA ASP A 23 -12.01 -39.83 27.28
C ASP A 23 -13.29 -40.45 26.69
N PRO A 24 -13.31 -40.82 25.40
CA PRO A 24 -14.52 -41.34 24.76
C PRO A 24 -14.94 -42.68 25.39
N PRO A 25 -16.18 -42.82 25.90
CA PRO A 25 -16.66 -44.05 26.52
C PRO A 25 -17.07 -45.13 25.50
N PHE A 26 -16.67 -44.97 24.24
CA PHE A 26 -17.05 -45.81 23.09
C PHE A 26 -15.84 -46.10 22.20
N THR A 27 -15.87 -47.21 21.47
CA THR A 27 -14.81 -47.58 20.53
C THR A 27 -15.22 -47.31 19.07
N LEU A 28 -14.24 -47.35 18.16
CA LEU A 28 -14.52 -47.36 16.72
C LEU A 28 -15.43 -48.52 16.30
N SER A 29 -15.38 -49.66 17.01
CA SER A 29 -16.26 -50.80 16.73
C SER A 29 -17.73 -50.44 16.99
N ASP A 30 -18.01 -49.70 18.05
CA ASP A 30 -19.38 -49.34 18.44
C ASP A 30 -19.97 -48.31 17.50
N LEU A 31 -19.15 -47.35 17.04
CA LEU A 31 -19.50 -46.42 15.96
C LEU A 31 -19.82 -47.17 14.66
N LYS A 32 -19.00 -48.18 14.27
CA LYS A 32 -19.26 -48.98 13.07
C LYS A 32 -20.52 -49.85 13.18
N LYS A 33 -20.84 -50.39 14.36
CA LYS A 33 -22.07 -51.16 14.61
C LYS A 33 -23.34 -50.31 14.50
N ALA A 34 -23.26 -49.02 14.81
CA ALA A 34 -24.40 -48.10 14.70
C ALA A 34 -24.74 -47.73 13.25
N ILE A 35 -23.78 -47.81 12.33
CA ILE A 35 -23.97 -47.42 10.92
C ILE A 35 -24.66 -48.55 10.14
N PRO A 36 -25.73 -48.26 9.37
CA PRO A 36 -26.36 -49.25 8.49
C PRO A 36 -25.36 -49.86 7.49
N ALA A 37 -25.42 -51.18 7.30
CA ALA A 37 -24.44 -51.91 6.49
C ALA A 37 -24.29 -51.37 5.05
N HIS A 38 -25.40 -50.98 4.42
CA HIS A 38 -25.41 -50.44 3.06
C HIS A 38 -24.68 -49.10 2.92
N CYS A 39 -24.45 -48.36 4.02
CA CYS A 39 -23.68 -47.11 3.98
C CYS A 39 -22.20 -47.34 3.64
N PHE A 40 -21.70 -48.57 3.76
CA PHE A 40 -20.35 -48.96 3.38
C PHE A 40 -20.22 -49.42 1.92
N GLU A 41 -21.32 -49.55 1.17
CA GLU A 41 -21.31 -50.03 -0.22
C GLU A 41 -20.93 -48.92 -1.21
N ARG A 42 -19.91 -49.17 -2.04
CA ARG A 42 -19.35 -48.14 -2.95
C ARG A 42 -19.77 -48.38 -4.39
N SER A 43 -20.89 -47.79 -4.79
CA SER A 43 -21.42 -47.87 -6.15
C SER A 43 -20.66 -46.97 -7.12
N LEU A 44 -19.82 -47.56 -7.97
CA LEU A 44 -19.10 -46.87 -9.05
C LEU A 44 -20.05 -46.05 -9.95
N ILE A 45 -21.24 -46.59 -10.26
CA ILE A 45 -22.24 -45.91 -11.10
C ILE A 45 -22.73 -44.64 -10.40
N ARG A 46 -23.06 -44.72 -9.11
CA ARG A 46 -23.56 -43.59 -8.32
C ARG A 46 -22.49 -42.51 -8.11
N SER A 47 -21.25 -42.90 -7.83
CA SER A 47 -20.13 -41.97 -7.71
C SER A 47 -19.84 -41.27 -9.05
N SER A 48 -19.88 -42.01 -10.16
CA SER A 48 -19.67 -41.46 -11.51
C SER A 48 -20.79 -40.53 -11.95
N TYR A 49 -22.04 -40.78 -11.53
CA TYR A 49 -23.17 -39.87 -11.77
C TYR A 49 -22.90 -38.47 -11.21
N TYR A 50 -22.34 -38.34 -10.00
CA TYR A 50 -22.03 -37.03 -9.43
C TYR A 50 -20.89 -36.31 -10.17
N VAL A 51 -19.87 -37.03 -10.65
CA VAL A 51 -18.82 -36.45 -11.52
C VAL A 51 -19.43 -35.88 -12.81
N VAL A 52 -20.29 -36.66 -13.48
CA VAL A 52 -20.94 -36.23 -14.73
C VAL A 52 -21.91 -35.08 -14.49
N HIS A 53 -22.70 -35.14 -13.41
CA HIS A 53 -23.61 -34.07 -12.99
C HIS A 53 -22.85 -32.74 -12.79
N ASP A 54 -21.80 -32.75 -11.99
CA ASP A 54 -21.04 -31.54 -11.67
C ASP A 54 -20.28 -31.00 -12.89
N LEU A 55 -19.76 -31.89 -13.76
CA LEU A 55 -19.17 -31.49 -15.05
C LEU A 55 -20.19 -30.85 -15.99
N ILE A 56 -21.44 -31.35 -16.04
CA ILE A 56 -22.53 -30.74 -16.83
C ILE A 56 -22.87 -29.35 -16.27
N VAL A 57 -23.03 -29.20 -14.95
CA VAL A 57 -23.32 -27.91 -14.32
C VAL A 57 -22.17 -26.92 -14.52
N ALA A 58 -20.92 -27.37 -14.36
CA ALA A 58 -19.72 -26.59 -14.64
C ALA A 58 -19.63 -26.17 -16.12
N TYR A 59 -20.02 -27.05 -17.06
CA TYR A 59 -20.09 -26.72 -18.48
C TYR A 59 -21.21 -25.72 -18.78
N VAL A 60 -22.38 -25.85 -18.15
CA VAL A 60 -23.49 -24.89 -18.31
C VAL A 60 -23.08 -23.50 -17.82
N PHE A 61 -22.46 -23.38 -16.64
CA PHE A 61 -21.94 -22.10 -16.16
C PHE A 61 -20.88 -21.53 -17.11
N TYR A 62 -19.93 -22.34 -17.56
CA TYR A 62 -18.94 -21.95 -18.58
C TYR A 62 -19.61 -21.47 -19.88
N PHE A 63 -20.59 -22.20 -20.40
CA PHE A 63 -21.29 -21.88 -21.64
C PHE A 63 -22.07 -20.57 -21.50
N LEU A 64 -22.78 -20.37 -20.39
CA LEU A 64 -23.50 -19.14 -20.10
C LEU A 64 -22.52 -17.95 -19.97
N ALA A 65 -21.40 -18.15 -19.28
CA ALA A 65 -20.37 -17.13 -19.12
C ALA A 65 -19.73 -16.75 -20.45
N ASN A 66 -19.26 -17.74 -21.22
CA ASN A 66 -18.59 -17.54 -22.50
C ASN A 66 -19.51 -16.95 -23.57
N THR A 67 -20.79 -17.34 -23.58
CA THR A 67 -21.75 -16.87 -24.59
C THR A 67 -22.34 -15.52 -24.23
N TYR A 68 -22.75 -15.29 -22.97
CA TYR A 68 -23.57 -14.13 -22.63
C TYR A 68 -22.82 -13.02 -21.86
N ILE A 69 -21.82 -13.31 -21.03
CA ILE A 69 -21.13 -12.23 -20.27
C ILE A 69 -20.43 -11.23 -21.20
N PRO A 70 -19.76 -11.62 -22.30
CA PRO A 70 -19.24 -10.68 -23.29
C PRO A 70 -20.31 -9.84 -24.01
N LEU A 71 -21.56 -10.33 -24.06
CA LEU A 71 -22.70 -9.62 -24.66
C LEU A 71 -23.41 -8.68 -23.68
N LEU A 72 -23.16 -8.82 -22.37
CA LEU A 72 -23.76 -7.94 -21.37
C LEU A 72 -23.16 -6.53 -21.46
N PRO A 73 -24.00 -5.47 -21.55
CA PRO A 73 -23.50 -4.11 -21.50
C PRO A 73 -22.85 -3.85 -20.14
N THR A 74 -21.66 -3.25 -20.15
CA THR A 74 -21.00 -2.80 -18.92
C THR A 74 -21.91 -1.76 -18.24
N PRO A 75 -22.21 -1.82 -16.93
CA PRO A 75 -21.53 -2.58 -15.88
C PRO A 75 -22.06 -3.98 -15.59
N LEU A 76 -23.10 -4.48 -16.26
CA LEU A 76 -23.68 -5.81 -15.96
C LEU A 76 -22.65 -6.94 -16.11
N ALA A 77 -21.75 -6.84 -17.10
CA ALA A 77 -20.61 -7.76 -17.23
C ALA A 77 -19.71 -7.78 -15.98
N PHE A 78 -19.43 -6.63 -15.35
CA PHE A 78 -18.60 -6.56 -14.13
C PHE A 78 -19.30 -7.14 -12.89
N LEU A 79 -20.62 -7.24 -12.88
CA LEU A 79 -21.37 -7.94 -11.82
C LEU A 79 -21.52 -9.43 -12.14
N ALA A 80 -21.71 -9.79 -13.41
CA ALA A 80 -21.83 -11.16 -13.85
C ALA A 80 -20.55 -11.97 -13.69
N TRP A 81 -19.36 -11.36 -13.88
CA TRP A 81 -18.08 -12.03 -13.66
C TRP A 81 -17.90 -12.59 -12.23
N PRO A 82 -18.04 -11.80 -11.14
CA PRO A 82 -18.02 -12.32 -9.77
C PRO A 82 -19.08 -13.39 -9.47
N ILE A 83 -20.30 -13.24 -10.01
CA ILE A 83 -21.37 -14.24 -9.84
C ILE A 83 -20.96 -15.56 -10.50
N TYR A 84 -20.47 -15.51 -11.75
CA TYR A 84 -19.94 -16.66 -12.45
C TYR A 84 -18.76 -17.30 -11.69
N TRP A 85 -17.78 -16.50 -11.25
CA TRP A 85 -16.63 -17.02 -10.50
C TRP A 85 -17.04 -17.73 -9.21
N PHE A 86 -18.02 -17.19 -8.48
CA PHE A 86 -18.58 -17.83 -7.31
C PHE A 86 -19.26 -19.16 -7.67
N CYS A 87 -20.21 -19.15 -8.62
CA CYS A 87 -20.95 -20.35 -9.03
C CYS A 87 -20.03 -21.46 -9.59
N GLN A 88 -19.08 -21.09 -10.46
CA GLN A 88 -18.11 -22.00 -11.06
C GLN A 88 -17.16 -22.56 -9.99
N ALA A 89 -16.61 -21.73 -9.11
CA ALA A 89 -15.77 -22.19 -8.01
C ALA A 89 -16.54 -23.12 -7.05
N SER A 90 -17.81 -22.84 -6.77
CA SER A 90 -18.62 -23.69 -5.90
C SER A 90 -18.82 -25.09 -6.50
N ILE A 91 -19.26 -25.21 -7.77
CA ILE A 91 -19.44 -26.53 -8.38
C ILE A 91 -18.11 -27.27 -8.61
N CYS A 92 -17.04 -26.56 -8.98
CA CYS A 92 -15.71 -27.17 -9.08
C CYS A 92 -15.12 -27.58 -7.71
N THR A 93 -15.61 -27.01 -6.60
CA THR A 93 -15.30 -27.53 -5.25
C THR A 93 -16.02 -28.86 -4.99
N GLY A 94 -17.23 -29.06 -5.51
CA GLY A 94 -17.89 -30.38 -5.53
C GLY A 94 -17.03 -31.44 -6.24
N LEU A 95 -16.56 -31.14 -7.45
CA LEU A 95 -15.60 -32.02 -8.17
C LEU A 95 -14.31 -32.27 -7.38
N TRP A 96 -13.79 -31.25 -6.68
CA TRP A 96 -12.61 -31.41 -5.83
C TRP A 96 -12.88 -32.37 -4.65
N VAL A 97 -14.06 -32.28 -4.03
CA VAL A 97 -14.50 -33.18 -2.94
C VAL A 97 -14.61 -34.63 -3.45
N ILE A 98 -15.17 -34.86 -4.64
CA ILE A 98 -15.22 -36.21 -5.24
C ILE A 98 -13.80 -36.74 -5.51
N GLY A 99 -12.89 -35.91 -6.04
CA GLY A 99 -11.48 -36.29 -6.21
C GLY A 99 -10.77 -36.58 -4.88
N HIS A 100 -11.22 -35.98 -3.78
CA HIS A 100 -10.75 -36.26 -2.43
C HIS A 100 -11.28 -37.62 -1.92
N GLU A 101 -12.52 -37.98 -2.21
CA GLU A 101 -13.09 -39.31 -1.90
C GLU A 101 -12.41 -40.45 -2.64
N CYS A 102 -11.94 -40.20 -3.87
CA CYS A 102 -11.08 -41.14 -4.60
C CYS A 102 -9.82 -41.49 -3.78
N GLY A 103 -9.22 -40.51 -3.09
CA GLY A 103 -8.06 -40.70 -2.24
C GLY A 103 -8.33 -41.57 -1.00
N HIS A 104 -9.58 -41.60 -0.52
CA HIS A 104 -10.04 -42.36 0.65
C HIS A 104 -10.69 -43.70 0.34
N HIS A 105 -10.62 -44.16 -0.91
CA HIS A 105 -11.25 -45.41 -1.34
C HIS A 105 -12.78 -45.43 -1.20
N ALA A 106 -13.43 -44.27 -1.10
CA ALA A 106 -14.89 -44.15 -1.02
C ALA A 106 -15.59 -44.15 -2.40
N PHE A 107 -14.87 -43.77 -3.47
CA PHE A 107 -15.46 -43.64 -4.81
C PHE A 107 -15.91 -44.98 -5.45
N SER A 108 -15.16 -46.07 -5.21
CA SER A 108 -15.37 -47.38 -5.84
C SER A 108 -14.70 -48.49 -5.02
N GLU A 109 -15.27 -49.70 -5.08
CA GLU A 109 -14.65 -50.95 -4.60
C GLU A 109 -13.25 -51.21 -5.20
N GLN A 110 -12.91 -50.63 -6.35
CA GLN A 110 -11.60 -50.76 -6.98
C GLN A 110 -10.81 -49.45 -6.87
N GLN A 111 -9.79 -49.42 -6.01
CA GLN A 111 -9.02 -48.20 -5.71
C GLN A 111 -8.37 -47.58 -6.96
N TRP A 112 -7.92 -48.40 -7.91
CA TRP A 112 -7.25 -47.90 -9.12
C TRP A 112 -8.19 -47.07 -10.02
N ILE A 113 -9.50 -47.36 -10.02
CA ILE A 113 -10.50 -46.56 -10.74
C ILE A 113 -10.63 -45.19 -10.06
N GLY A 114 -10.74 -45.20 -8.72
CA GLY A 114 -10.69 -43.98 -7.92
C GLY A 114 -9.43 -43.17 -8.21
N ASP A 115 -8.26 -43.80 -8.22
CA ASP A 115 -6.99 -43.13 -8.47
C ASP A 115 -6.89 -42.47 -9.85
N ILE A 116 -7.47 -43.06 -10.90
CA ILE A 116 -7.53 -42.42 -12.23
C ILE A 116 -8.46 -41.20 -12.21
N VAL A 117 -9.66 -41.32 -11.62
CA VAL A 117 -10.64 -40.22 -11.56
C VAL A 117 -10.11 -39.07 -10.70
N GLY A 118 -9.60 -39.40 -9.51
CA GLY A 118 -8.97 -38.45 -8.60
C GLY A 118 -7.77 -37.75 -9.23
N PHE A 119 -6.88 -38.49 -9.89
CA PHE A 119 -5.74 -37.92 -10.63
C PHE A 119 -6.16 -36.87 -11.66
N ILE A 120 -7.19 -37.17 -12.47
CA ILE A 120 -7.69 -36.23 -13.49
C ILE A 120 -8.33 -35.00 -12.82
N LEU A 121 -9.26 -35.19 -11.88
CA LEU A 121 -10.02 -34.10 -11.26
C LEU A 121 -9.12 -33.17 -10.43
N HIS A 122 -8.22 -33.73 -9.62
CA HIS A 122 -7.31 -32.94 -8.78
C HIS A 122 -6.25 -32.24 -9.62
N SER A 123 -5.68 -32.90 -10.65
CA SER A 123 -4.72 -32.24 -11.55
C SER A 123 -5.36 -31.05 -12.28
N ALA A 124 -6.60 -31.21 -12.78
CA ALA A 124 -7.40 -30.15 -13.39
C ALA A 124 -7.85 -29.03 -12.41
N LEU A 125 -7.55 -29.18 -11.11
CA LEU A 125 -7.79 -28.19 -10.06
C LEU A 125 -6.48 -27.86 -9.29
N PHE A 126 -5.32 -28.10 -9.91
CA PHE A 126 -3.98 -27.81 -9.38
C PHE A 126 -3.67 -28.43 -8.02
N THR A 127 -4.20 -29.63 -7.77
CA THR A 127 -3.88 -30.47 -6.62
C THR A 127 -3.08 -31.69 -7.13
N PRO A 128 -1.82 -31.90 -6.70
CA PRO A 128 -1.03 -33.06 -7.13
C PRO A 128 -1.56 -34.33 -6.45
N TYR A 129 -2.46 -35.03 -7.14
CA TYR A 129 -3.36 -36.04 -6.54
C TYR A 129 -2.68 -37.04 -5.60
N PHE A 130 -1.67 -37.80 -6.05
CA PHE A 130 -1.10 -38.86 -5.21
C PHE A 130 -0.27 -38.28 -4.06
N SER A 131 0.50 -37.22 -4.29
CA SER A 131 1.30 -36.60 -3.23
C SER A 131 0.41 -35.96 -2.16
N TRP A 132 -0.73 -35.38 -2.56
CA TRP A 132 -1.75 -34.88 -1.65
C TRP A 132 -2.52 -36.01 -0.94
N LYS A 133 -2.92 -37.07 -1.66
CA LYS A 133 -3.55 -38.28 -1.11
C LYS A 133 -2.71 -38.88 0.01
N TYR A 134 -1.39 -38.98 -0.17
CA TYR A 134 -0.51 -39.57 0.83
C TYR A 134 -0.30 -38.68 2.06
N SER A 135 -0.07 -37.37 1.89
CA SER A 135 0.00 -36.46 3.05
C SER A 135 -1.34 -36.34 3.78
N HIS A 136 -2.46 -36.32 3.06
CA HIS A 136 -3.81 -36.30 3.65
C HIS A 136 -4.16 -37.60 4.38
N ARG A 137 -3.80 -38.77 3.84
CA ARG A 137 -3.93 -40.05 4.57
C ARG A 137 -3.12 -40.04 5.87
N ASN A 138 -1.91 -39.48 5.84
CA ASN A 138 -1.08 -39.35 7.03
C ASN A 138 -1.68 -38.35 8.05
N HIS A 139 -2.33 -37.26 7.59
CA HIS A 139 -3.11 -36.36 8.46
C HIS A 139 -4.29 -37.09 9.12
N HIS A 140 -5.08 -37.87 8.37
CA HIS A 140 -6.17 -38.69 8.92
C HIS A 140 -5.70 -39.72 9.95
N ALA A 141 -4.52 -40.31 9.74
CA ALA A 141 -3.90 -41.22 10.70
C ALA A 141 -3.40 -40.52 11.98
N ASN A 142 -3.18 -39.19 11.96
CA ASN A 142 -2.52 -38.44 13.03
C ASN A 142 -3.27 -37.16 13.44
N THR A 143 -4.59 -37.07 13.18
CA THR A 143 -5.36 -35.81 13.31
C THR A 143 -5.20 -35.20 14.71
N ASN A 144 -4.92 -33.90 14.76
CA ASN A 144 -4.67 -33.10 15.97
C ASN A 144 -3.50 -33.59 16.86
N SER A 145 -2.62 -34.45 16.35
CA SER A 145 -1.30 -34.71 16.96
C SER A 145 -0.39 -33.50 16.76
N LEU A 146 0.17 -32.98 17.85
CA LEU A 146 1.14 -31.87 17.80
C LEU A 146 2.49 -32.27 17.19
N ASP A 147 2.77 -33.56 17.15
CA ASP A 147 4.05 -34.12 16.71
C ASP A 147 3.95 -34.71 15.29
N ASN A 148 2.82 -35.32 14.92
CA ASN A 148 2.70 -36.16 13.73
C ASN A 148 1.67 -35.72 12.65
N ASP A 149 0.79 -34.75 12.90
CA ASP A 149 -0.19 -34.26 11.92
C ASP A 149 0.51 -33.56 10.72
N GLU A 150 -0.04 -33.71 9.51
CA GLU A 150 0.59 -33.18 8.29
C GLU A 150 0.09 -31.80 7.84
N VAL A 151 -0.95 -31.21 8.42
CA VAL A 151 -1.49 -29.94 7.87
C VAL A 151 -2.05 -28.94 8.88
N TYR A 152 -2.58 -29.36 10.04
CA TYR A 152 -3.27 -28.44 10.97
C TYR A 152 -2.59 -28.22 12.33
N ILE A 153 -1.28 -28.48 12.44
CA ILE A 153 -0.54 -28.32 13.71
C ILE A 153 -0.57 -26.86 14.23
N PRO A 154 -1.26 -26.57 15.35
CA PRO A 154 -1.26 -25.26 15.96
C PRO A 154 0.10 -24.94 16.57
N LYS A 155 0.41 -23.65 16.70
CA LYS A 155 1.69 -23.23 17.30
C LYS A 155 1.48 -22.89 18.79
N ARG A 156 2.34 -23.43 19.66
CA ARG A 156 2.35 -23.10 21.09
C ARG A 156 2.62 -21.61 21.31
N LYS A 157 2.03 -21.01 22.36
CA LYS A 157 2.12 -19.57 22.71
C LYS A 157 3.53 -18.96 22.62
N SER A 158 4.53 -19.70 23.07
CA SER A 158 5.95 -19.29 23.05
C SER A 158 6.49 -19.04 21.63
N LYS A 159 6.06 -19.84 20.64
CA LYS A 159 6.50 -19.72 19.24
C LYS A 159 5.76 -18.64 18.46
N VAL A 160 4.54 -18.26 18.87
CA VAL A 160 3.78 -17.19 18.21
C VAL A 160 4.02 -15.80 18.78
N ARG A 161 4.55 -15.69 20.01
CA ARG A 161 4.50 -14.50 20.89
C ARG A 161 4.81 -13.16 20.23
N ASN A 162 5.68 -13.15 19.22
CA ASN A 162 6.12 -11.93 18.53
C ASN A 162 5.18 -11.56 17.37
N TYR A 163 4.80 -12.52 16.50
CA TYR A 163 3.90 -12.23 15.38
C TYR A 163 2.43 -12.24 15.75
N SER A 164 1.99 -12.98 16.78
CA SER A 164 0.62 -12.88 17.28
C SER A 164 0.33 -11.49 17.86
N LYS A 165 1.30 -10.84 18.52
CA LYS A 165 1.18 -9.43 18.93
C LYS A 165 1.01 -8.47 17.76
N LEU A 166 1.56 -8.80 16.58
CA LEU A 166 1.48 -7.99 15.37
C LEU A 166 0.18 -8.24 14.59
N LEU A 167 -0.23 -9.51 14.45
CA LEU A 167 -1.33 -9.95 13.58
C LEU A 167 -2.68 -10.12 14.31
N ASN A 168 -2.71 -10.25 15.65
CA ASN A 168 -3.95 -10.42 16.41
C ASN A 168 -4.73 -9.10 16.63
N ASN A 169 -5.16 -8.47 15.55
CA ASN A 169 -6.02 -7.28 15.52
C ASN A 169 -6.79 -7.27 14.18
N PRO A 170 -7.80 -6.40 13.97
CA PRO A 170 -8.68 -6.55 12.81
C PRO A 170 -7.98 -6.55 11.44
N PRO A 171 -7.08 -5.59 11.09
CA PRO A 171 -6.35 -5.66 9.81
C PRO A 171 -5.39 -6.85 9.72
N GLY A 172 -4.69 -7.19 10.81
CA GLY A 172 -3.80 -8.34 10.86
C GLY A 172 -4.54 -9.67 10.64
N ARG A 173 -5.76 -9.81 11.17
CA ARG A 173 -6.63 -10.96 10.93
C ARG A 173 -7.18 -11.00 9.52
N VAL A 174 -7.57 -9.86 8.92
CA VAL A 174 -7.94 -9.80 7.51
C VAL A 174 -6.76 -10.26 6.64
N PHE A 175 -5.54 -9.77 6.90
CA PHE A 175 -4.34 -10.25 6.22
C PHE A 175 -4.10 -11.74 6.42
N THR A 176 -4.17 -12.26 7.66
CA THR A 176 -3.98 -13.70 7.96
C THR A 176 -5.04 -14.56 7.29
N LEU A 177 -6.30 -14.12 7.24
CA LEU A 177 -7.38 -14.84 6.57
C LEU A 177 -7.21 -14.84 5.05
N VAL A 178 -6.96 -13.68 4.44
CA VAL A 178 -6.70 -13.58 2.99
C VAL A 178 -5.48 -14.44 2.62
N PHE A 179 -4.35 -14.28 3.31
CA PHE A 179 -3.14 -15.06 3.09
C PHE A 179 -3.38 -16.57 3.24
N ARG A 180 -4.08 -17.00 4.30
CA ARG A 180 -4.39 -18.42 4.53
C ARG A 180 -5.28 -18.97 3.41
N LEU A 181 -6.36 -18.27 3.06
CA LEU A 181 -7.34 -18.74 2.08
C LEU A 181 -6.79 -18.74 0.64
N THR A 182 -5.90 -17.81 0.26
CA THR A 182 -5.42 -17.72 -1.13
C THR A 182 -4.02 -18.32 -1.35
N LEU A 183 -3.11 -18.20 -0.37
CA LEU A 183 -1.72 -18.67 -0.48
C LEU A 183 -1.41 -19.86 0.44
N GLY A 184 -2.27 -20.17 1.40
CA GLY A 184 -2.04 -21.26 2.36
C GLY A 184 -1.86 -22.63 1.69
N PHE A 185 -2.74 -23.00 0.77
CA PHE A 185 -2.64 -24.28 0.06
C PHE A 185 -1.44 -24.34 -0.91
N PRO A 186 -1.20 -23.35 -1.80
CA PRO A 186 0.04 -23.32 -2.60
C PRO A 186 1.32 -23.41 -1.77
N LEU A 187 1.41 -22.67 -0.64
CA LEU A 187 2.59 -22.71 0.23
C LEU A 187 2.70 -24.01 1.04
N TYR A 188 1.57 -24.64 1.38
CA TYR A 188 1.56 -25.98 1.96
C TYR A 188 2.18 -26.99 0.99
N LEU A 189 1.74 -27.01 -0.27
CA LEU A 189 2.31 -27.88 -1.30
C LEU A 189 3.82 -27.59 -1.52
N LEU A 190 4.19 -26.32 -1.65
CA LEU A 190 5.57 -25.91 -1.96
C LEU A 190 6.57 -26.01 -0.80
N THR A 191 6.13 -25.90 0.47
CA THR A 191 7.04 -25.70 1.61
C THR A 191 6.63 -26.41 2.92
N ASN A 192 5.54 -27.17 2.92
CA ASN A 192 4.94 -27.83 4.09
C ASN A 192 4.66 -26.88 5.29
N ILE A 193 4.35 -25.60 5.02
CA ILE A 193 4.35 -24.52 6.03
C ILE A 193 3.46 -24.76 7.26
N SER A 194 2.38 -25.53 7.12
CA SER A 194 1.40 -25.79 8.19
C SER A 194 1.55 -27.16 8.86
N GLY A 195 2.23 -28.11 8.21
CA GLY A 195 2.44 -29.47 8.71
C GLY A 195 3.58 -29.62 9.72
N LYS A 196 3.95 -30.87 10.00
CA LYS A 196 5.09 -31.20 10.87
C LYS A 196 6.42 -30.86 10.23
N LYS A 197 7.44 -30.79 11.08
CA LYS A 197 8.82 -30.53 10.66
C LYS A 197 9.55 -31.85 10.42
N TYR A 198 10.13 -31.98 9.23
CA TYR A 198 11.05 -33.05 8.89
C TYR A 198 12.51 -32.58 9.06
N GLY A 199 13.46 -33.52 9.14
CA GLY A 199 14.90 -33.23 9.26
C GLY A 199 15.54 -32.61 8.01
N ARG A 200 14.79 -32.47 6.91
CA ARG A 200 15.17 -31.81 5.66
C ARG A 200 13.98 -31.08 5.06
N PHE A 201 14.22 -30.27 4.02
CA PHE A 201 13.16 -29.56 3.31
C PHE A 201 12.08 -30.54 2.81
N ALA A 202 10.81 -30.15 2.94
CA ALA A 202 9.66 -30.97 2.61
C ALA A 202 8.72 -30.18 1.70
N ASN A 203 8.37 -30.80 0.56
CA ASN A 203 7.41 -30.28 -0.39
C ASN A 203 6.69 -31.45 -1.08
N HIS A 204 5.59 -31.17 -1.76
CA HIS A 204 4.69 -32.16 -2.36
C HIS A 204 5.01 -32.50 -3.83
N PHE A 205 6.01 -31.84 -4.43
CA PHE A 205 6.43 -32.00 -5.83
C PHE A 205 7.83 -32.64 -5.96
N ASP A 206 8.37 -33.13 -4.84
CA ASP A 206 9.64 -33.85 -4.78
C ASP A 206 9.33 -35.32 -4.43
N PRO A 207 9.47 -36.25 -5.39
CA PRO A 207 9.35 -37.68 -5.11
C PRO A 207 10.29 -38.18 -4.01
N MET A 208 11.42 -37.50 -3.78
CA MET A 208 12.37 -37.84 -2.71
C MET A 208 12.06 -37.14 -1.38
N SER A 209 10.98 -36.35 -1.29
CA SER A 209 10.55 -35.61 -0.08
C SER A 209 10.38 -36.54 1.14
N PRO A 210 10.72 -36.08 2.37
CA PRO A 210 10.56 -36.89 3.59
C PRO A 210 9.09 -37.16 3.97
N ILE A 211 8.12 -36.60 3.25
CA ILE A 211 6.69 -36.88 3.41
C ILE A 211 6.33 -38.30 2.93
N PHE A 212 7.05 -38.82 1.94
CA PHE A 212 6.67 -40.02 1.20
C PHE A 212 7.59 -41.21 1.45
N THR A 213 7.01 -42.41 1.48
CA THR A 213 7.76 -43.67 1.52
C THR A 213 8.32 -44.01 0.14
N GLU A 214 9.30 -44.94 0.10
CA GLU A 214 9.96 -45.32 -1.16
C GLU A 214 8.99 -45.90 -2.21
N ARG A 215 7.90 -46.52 -1.76
CA ARG A 215 6.87 -47.12 -2.62
C ARG A 215 5.94 -46.09 -3.26
N GLU A 216 5.89 -44.87 -2.72
CA GLU A 216 4.95 -43.82 -3.12
C GLU A 216 5.58 -42.84 -4.15
N ARG A 217 6.92 -42.79 -4.23
CA ARG A 217 7.68 -41.84 -5.06
C ARG A 217 7.28 -41.79 -6.52
N ILE A 218 7.03 -42.96 -7.15
CA ILE A 218 6.63 -43.04 -8.56
C ILE A 218 5.26 -42.37 -8.78
N GLN A 219 4.35 -42.49 -7.82
CA GLN A 219 3.02 -41.87 -7.93
C GLN A 219 3.04 -40.36 -7.64
N VAL A 220 3.96 -39.89 -6.79
CA VAL A 220 4.27 -38.46 -6.66
C VAL A 220 4.71 -37.90 -8.02
N LEU A 221 5.68 -38.53 -8.68
CA LEU A 221 6.13 -38.12 -10.02
C LEU A 221 5.00 -38.14 -11.06
N ILE A 222 4.09 -39.13 -11.01
CA ILE A 222 2.89 -39.16 -11.88
C ILE A 222 2.01 -37.93 -11.64
N SER A 223 1.86 -37.47 -10.39
CA SER A 223 1.11 -36.25 -10.05
C SER A 223 1.73 -35.00 -10.68
N ASP A 224 3.07 -34.90 -10.63
CA ASP A 224 3.81 -33.79 -11.23
C ASP A 224 3.64 -33.78 -12.76
N LEU A 225 3.70 -34.94 -13.40
CA LEU A 225 3.42 -35.10 -14.83
C LEU A 225 1.97 -34.72 -15.18
N GLY A 226 1.00 -35.03 -14.32
CA GLY A 226 -0.40 -34.59 -14.47
C GLY A 226 -0.55 -33.07 -14.46
N LEU A 227 0.11 -32.40 -13.52
CA LEU A 227 0.13 -30.94 -13.47
C LEU A 227 0.87 -30.33 -14.68
N LEU A 228 1.98 -30.92 -15.13
CA LEU A 228 2.67 -30.49 -16.34
C LEU A 228 1.79 -30.63 -17.60
N ALA A 229 0.99 -31.70 -17.71
CA ALA A 229 0.01 -31.86 -18.77
C ALA A 229 -1.08 -30.77 -18.71
N VAL A 230 -1.56 -30.40 -17.51
CA VAL A 230 -2.51 -29.29 -17.33
C VAL A 230 -1.88 -27.94 -17.65
N PHE A 231 -0.64 -27.65 -17.24
CA PHE A 231 0.09 -26.45 -17.65
C PHE A 231 0.28 -26.37 -19.17
N TYR A 232 0.51 -27.50 -19.84
CA TYR A 232 0.59 -27.56 -21.30
C TYR A 232 -0.78 -27.31 -21.97
N ALA A 233 -1.86 -27.91 -21.46
CA ALA A 233 -3.22 -27.64 -21.94
C ALA A 233 -3.62 -26.16 -21.75
N ILE A 234 -3.24 -25.54 -20.63
CA ILE A 234 -3.40 -24.10 -20.37
C ILE A 234 -2.60 -23.28 -21.39
N LYS A 235 -1.35 -23.64 -21.69
CA LYS A 235 -0.55 -22.96 -22.72
C LYS A 235 -1.25 -22.99 -24.08
N LEU A 236 -1.83 -24.13 -24.47
CA LEU A 236 -2.63 -24.25 -25.71
C LEU A 236 -3.91 -23.40 -25.66
N ALA A 237 -4.63 -23.39 -24.54
CA ALA A 237 -5.82 -22.56 -24.36
C ALA A 237 -5.50 -21.05 -24.39
N VAL A 238 -4.38 -20.62 -23.80
CA VAL A 238 -3.88 -19.24 -23.86
C VAL A 238 -3.51 -18.86 -25.28
N ALA A 239 -2.89 -19.75 -26.06
CA ALA A 239 -2.61 -19.51 -27.47
C ALA A 239 -3.89 -19.42 -28.33
N ALA A 240 -4.93 -20.19 -28.01
CA ALA A 240 -6.17 -20.24 -28.79
C ALA A 240 -7.21 -19.15 -28.42
N LYS A 241 -7.25 -18.69 -27.17
CA LYS A 241 -8.28 -17.78 -26.62
C LYS A 241 -7.74 -16.54 -25.91
N GLY A 242 -6.42 -16.44 -25.70
CA GLY A 242 -5.77 -15.35 -24.98
C GLY A 242 -5.76 -15.54 -23.46
N ALA A 243 -4.75 -14.95 -22.81
CA ALA A 243 -4.53 -15.12 -21.37
C ALA A 243 -5.69 -14.57 -20.51
N ALA A 244 -6.28 -13.43 -20.90
CA ALA A 244 -7.39 -12.83 -20.16
C ALA A 244 -8.62 -13.75 -20.11
N TRP A 245 -8.95 -14.44 -21.21
CA TRP A 245 -10.04 -15.41 -21.26
C TRP A 245 -9.77 -16.60 -20.34
N VAL A 246 -8.58 -17.19 -20.40
CA VAL A 246 -8.21 -18.34 -19.54
C VAL A 246 -8.21 -17.97 -18.06
N ILE A 247 -7.74 -16.77 -17.71
CA ILE A 247 -7.78 -16.25 -16.34
C ILE A 247 -9.23 -16.11 -15.86
N CYS A 248 -10.12 -15.53 -16.68
CA CYS A 248 -11.51 -15.29 -16.28
C CYS A 248 -12.37 -16.56 -16.26
N MET A 249 -12.17 -17.51 -17.18
CA MET A 249 -12.97 -18.74 -17.29
C MET A 249 -12.49 -19.88 -16.39
N TYR A 250 -11.20 -19.91 -16.05
CA TYR A 250 -10.61 -21.07 -15.38
C TYR A 250 -9.68 -20.67 -14.22
N GLY A 251 -8.79 -19.69 -14.42
CA GLY A 251 -7.84 -19.28 -13.39
C GLY A 251 -8.48 -18.76 -12.10
N ILE A 252 -9.44 -17.82 -12.20
CA ILE A 252 -10.13 -17.26 -11.03
C ILE A 252 -11.05 -18.29 -10.35
N PRO A 253 -11.87 -19.08 -11.08
CA PRO A 253 -12.62 -20.19 -10.49
C PRO A 253 -11.76 -21.20 -9.72
N VAL A 254 -10.59 -21.60 -10.24
CA VAL A 254 -9.64 -22.49 -9.55
C VAL A 254 -9.14 -21.88 -8.23
N VAL A 255 -8.78 -20.58 -8.22
CA VAL A 255 -8.41 -19.88 -6.97
C VAL A 255 -9.59 -19.90 -5.99
N GLY A 256 -10.82 -19.77 -6.49
CA GLY A 256 -12.04 -19.93 -5.69
C GLY A 256 -12.19 -21.33 -5.08
N VAL A 257 -11.85 -22.41 -5.82
CA VAL A 257 -11.83 -23.78 -5.30
C VAL A 257 -10.82 -23.91 -4.15
N HIS A 258 -9.61 -23.37 -4.30
CA HIS A 258 -8.61 -23.38 -3.23
C HIS A 258 -9.08 -22.59 -2.00
N VAL A 259 -9.73 -21.45 -2.20
CA VAL A 259 -10.35 -20.65 -1.12
C VAL A 259 -11.44 -21.45 -0.39
N PHE A 260 -12.34 -22.13 -1.10
CA PHE A 260 -13.38 -22.95 -0.47
C PHE A 260 -12.79 -24.18 0.25
N PHE A 261 -11.84 -24.89 -0.37
CA PHE A 261 -11.15 -26.03 0.25
C PHE A 261 -10.47 -25.64 1.57
N VAL A 262 -9.69 -24.54 1.57
CA VAL A 262 -9.02 -24.07 2.78
C VAL A 262 -10.04 -23.54 3.79
N LEU A 263 -11.13 -22.89 3.36
CA LEU A 263 -12.19 -22.41 4.26
C LEU A 263 -12.91 -23.56 4.96
N ILE A 264 -13.25 -24.63 4.23
CA ILE A 264 -13.80 -25.87 4.79
C ILE A 264 -12.80 -26.39 5.81
N THR A 265 -11.62 -26.84 5.38
CA THR A 265 -10.70 -27.55 6.27
C THR A 265 -10.21 -26.70 7.45
N TYR A 266 -9.99 -25.38 7.27
CA TYR A 266 -9.67 -24.48 8.37
C TYR A 266 -10.76 -24.46 9.46
N LEU A 267 -12.03 -24.32 9.08
CA LEU A 267 -13.13 -24.24 10.04
C LEU A 267 -13.45 -25.58 10.70
N HIS A 268 -13.22 -26.72 10.06
CA HIS A 268 -13.48 -28.03 10.67
C HIS A 268 -12.36 -28.48 11.62
N HIS A 269 -11.11 -28.01 11.40
CA HIS A 269 -9.95 -28.32 12.25
C HIS A 269 -9.58 -27.21 13.25
N THR A 270 -10.20 -26.03 13.19
CA THR A 270 -9.92 -24.91 14.12
C THR A 270 -11.18 -24.44 14.83
N HIS A 271 -11.28 -24.73 16.12
CA HIS A 271 -12.34 -24.21 17.00
C HIS A 271 -11.87 -24.18 18.46
N LEU A 272 -12.47 -23.33 19.30
CA LEU A 272 -12.17 -23.22 20.73
C LEU A 272 -12.50 -24.48 21.54
N SER A 273 -13.43 -25.30 21.06
CA SER A 273 -13.91 -26.51 21.72
C SER A 273 -13.11 -27.77 21.38
N LEU A 274 -12.06 -27.68 20.55
CA LEU A 274 -11.33 -28.83 20.03
C LEU A 274 -9.95 -28.98 20.70
N PRO A 275 -9.63 -30.15 21.26
CA PRO A 275 -8.33 -30.43 21.86
C PRO A 275 -7.28 -30.74 20.79
N HIS A 276 -6.02 -30.58 21.18
CA HIS A 276 -4.86 -31.07 20.45
C HIS A 276 -3.94 -31.76 21.45
N TYR A 277 -3.27 -32.82 21.02
CA TYR A 277 -2.55 -33.71 21.94
C TYR A 277 -1.08 -33.83 21.55
N ASP A 278 -0.19 -33.79 22.53
CA ASP A 278 1.17 -34.31 22.32
C ASP A 278 1.21 -35.84 22.45
N SER A 279 2.36 -36.42 22.13
CA SER A 279 2.59 -37.86 22.12
C SER A 279 2.34 -38.60 23.44
N THR A 280 2.08 -37.93 24.57
CA THR A 280 1.70 -38.60 25.83
C THR A 280 0.20 -38.87 25.95
N GLU A 281 -0.65 -38.02 25.35
CA GLU A 281 -2.12 -38.15 25.40
C GLU A 281 -2.74 -38.47 24.02
N TRP A 282 -1.99 -38.36 22.92
CA TRP A 282 -2.54 -38.64 21.61
C TRP A 282 -2.82 -40.13 21.42
N ASN A 283 -4.06 -40.45 21.04
CA ASN A 283 -4.42 -41.73 20.43
C ASN A 283 -5.36 -41.46 19.24
N TRP A 284 -5.51 -42.46 18.36
CA TRP A 284 -6.22 -42.29 17.10
C TRP A 284 -7.68 -41.84 17.26
N ILE A 285 -8.43 -42.41 18.22
CA ILE A 285 -9.86 -42.07 18.39
C ILE A 285 -10.03 -40.66 18.98
N ARG A 286 -9.20 -40.26 19.96
CA ARG A 286 -9.15 -38.87 20.46
C ARG A 286 -8.81 -37.88 19.34
N GLY A 287 -7.85 -38.22 18.48
CA GLY A 287 -7.44 -37.40 17.34
C GLY A 287 -8.55 -37.22 16.30
N ALA A 288 -9.16 -38.31 15.85
CA ALA A 288 -10.23 -38.30 14.84
C ALA A 288 -11.49 -37.54 15.30
N LEU A 289 -11.84 -37.63 16.59
CA LEU A 289 -12.95 -36.87 17.20
C LEU A 289 -12.67 -35.36 17.32
N SER A 290 -11.43 -34.91 17.16
CA SER A 290 -11.04 -33.51 17.39
C SER A 290 -11.29 -32.60 16.18
N THR A 291 -12.43 -32.78 15.53
CA THR A 291 -12.94 -31.95 14.43
C THR A 291 -14.38 -31.50 14.71
N ILE A 292 -14.89 -30.52 13.97
CA ILE A 292 -16.24 -29.96 14.18
C ILE A 292 -16.99 -29.80 12.85
N ASP A 293 -18.25 -30.25 12.79
CA ASP A 293 -19.12 -30.03 11.63
C ASP A 293 -19.58 -28.56 11.54
N ARG A 294 -19.88 -28.07 10.34
CA ARG A 294 -20.31 -26.68 10.07
C ARG A 294 -21.57 -26.63 9.21
N ASP A 295 -22.31 -25.53 9.31
CA ASP A 295 -23.42 -25.25 8.38
C ASP A 295 -23.06 -24.10 7.43
N PHE A 296 -22.87 -24.42 6.15
CA PHE A 296 -22.61 -23.45 5.07
C PHE A 296 -23.89 -23.13 4.26
N GLY A 297 -25.06 -23.55 4.73
CA GLY A 297 -26.35 -23.32 4.06
C GLY A 297 -26.48 -24.12 2.76
N PHE A 298 -26.88 -23.47 1.67
CA PHE A 298 -27.08 -24.16 0.38
C PHE A 298 -25.80 -24.81 -0.17
N LEU A 299 -24.62 -24.26 0.18
CA LEU A 299 -23.33 -24.80 -0.23
C LEU A 299 -23.05 -26.20 0.33
N ASN A 300 -23.69 -26.61 1.44
CA ASN A 300 -23.60 -27.98 1.96
C ASN A 300 -23.88 -28.99 0.85
N ARG A 301 -24.99 -28.81 0.11
CA ARG A 301 -25.38 -29.73 -0.97
C ARG A 301 -24.50 -29.62 -2.22
N VAL A 302 -23.90 -28.45 -2.47
CA VAL A 302 -22.98 -28.23 -3.60
C VAL A 302 -21.61 -28.87 -3.34
N PHE A 303 -21.20 -28.98 -2.08
CA PHE A 303 -19.94 -29.60 -1.66
C PHE A 303 -20.12 -31.07 -1.24
N HIS A 304 -21.14 -31.75 -1.77
CA HIS A 304 -21.47 -33.15 -1.46
C HIS A 304 -21.54 -33.44 0.05
N ASP A 305 -22.12 -32.48 0.78
CA ASP A 305 -22.45 -32.57 2.20
C ASP A 305 -21.26 -32.73 3.17
N VAL A 306 -20.01 -32.69 2.67
CA VAL A 306 -18.76 -32.81 3.46
C VAL A 306 -18.71 -31.86 4.66
N THR A 307 -19.31 -30.67 4.54
CA THR A 307 -19.35 -29.64 5.58
C THR A 307 -20.08 -30.05 6.85
N HIS A 308 -20.95 -31.07 6.81
CA HIS A 308 -21.62 -31.57 8.01
C HIS A 308 -21.47 -33.07 8.22
N THR A 309 -20.48 -33.66 7.57
CA THR A 309 -20.06 -35.06 7.77
C THR A 309 -18.55 -35.14 8.00
N HIS A 310 -17.87 -34.03 8.28
CA HIS A 310 -16.41 -33.98 8.43
C HIS A 310 -15.96 -34.76 9.66
N VAL A 311 -16.73 -34.75 10.75
CA VAL A 311 -16.46 -35.57 11.95
C VAL A 311 -16.56 -37.06 11.61
N LEU A 312 -17.62 -37.49 10.90
CA LEU A 312 -17.72 -38.87 10.39
C LEU A 312 -16.54 -39.19 9.47
N HIS A 313 -16.18 -38.26 8.58
CA HIS A 313 -15.13 -38.45 7.60
C HIS A 313 -13.76 -38.69 8.24
N HIS A 314 -13.43 -38.06 9.37
CA HIS A 314 -12.20 -38.38 10.12
C HIS A 314 -12.25 -39.73 10.84
N LEU A 315 -13.43 -40.18 11.26
CA LEU A 315 -13.61 -41.49 11.89
C LEU A 315 -13.60 -42.64 10.87
N ILE A 316 -14.24 -42.44 9.71
CA ILE A 316 -14.54 -43.47 8.71
C ILE A 316 -14.58 -42.83 7.31
N SER A 317 -13.40 -42.45 6.78
CA SER A 317 -13.27 -41.69 5.53
C SER A 317 -13.71 -42.43 4.25
N TYR A 318 -13.85 -43.76 4.32
CA TYR A 318 -14.15 -44.64 3.18
C TYR A 318 -15.66 -44.83 2.90
N ILE A 319 -16.55 -44.18 3.67
CA ILE A 319 -17.99 -44.10 3.37
C ILE A 319 -18.22 -43.06 2.27
N PRO A 320 -18.96 -43.37 1.18
CA PRO A 320 -19.29 -42.40 0.13
C PRO A 320 -20.15 -41.23 0.64
N HIS A 321 -19.95 -40.03 0.10
CA HIS A 321 -20.70 -38.81 0.43
C HIS A 321 -22.22 -39.01 0.39
N TYR A 322 -22.72 -39.80 -0.57
CA TYR A 322 -24.14 -40.08 -0.74
C TYR A 322 -24.76 -41.00 0.33
N HIS A 323 -23.94 -41.57 1.22
CA HIS A 323 -24.35 -42.23 2.48
C HIS A 323 -23.81 -41.54 3.74
N ALA A 324 -22.83 -40.63 3.61
CA ALA A 324 -22.19 -39.98 4.75
C ALA A 324 -23.18 -39.27 5.69
N LYS A 325 -24.25 -38.64 5.17
CA LYS A 325 -25.33 -38.07 6.00
C LYS A 325 -25.99 -39.09 6.93
N GLU A 326 -26.38 -40.22 6.35
CA GLU A 326 -27.09 -41.30 7.02
C GLU A 326 -26.21 -41.94 8.10
N ALA A 327 -24.97 -42.29 7.74
CA ALA A 327 -23.98 -42.79 8.69
C ALA A 327 -23.66 -41.79 9.81
N ARG A 328 -23.57 -40.48 9.51
CA ARG A 328 -23.33 -39.42 10.50
C ARG A 328 -24.50 -39.29 11.47
N ASP A 329 -25.74 -39.35 10.96
CA ASP A 329 -26.94 -39.31 11.80
C ASP A 329 -27.11 -40.58 12.65
N ALA A 330 -26.62 -41.73 12.17
CA ALA A 330 -26.60 -42.98 12.92
C ALA A 330 -25.57 -43.00 14.09
N ILE A 331 -24.39 -42.39 13.93
CA ILE A 331 -23.38 -42.34 15.02
C ILE A 331 -23.61 -41.22 16.04
N LYS A 332 -24.36 -40.16 15.71
CA LYS A 332 -24.65 -39.03 16.61
C LYS A 332 -25.08 -39.44 18.03
N PRO A 333 -26.02 -40.40 18.23
CA PRO A 333 -26.43 -40.83 19.56
C PRO A 333 -25.32 -41.53 20.35
N VAL A 334 -24.38 -42.21 19.66
CA VAL A 334 -23.23 -42.87 20.29
C VAL A 334 -22.15 -41.84 20.68
N LEU A 335 -21.95 -40.82 19.85
CA LEU A 335 -20.99 -39.74 20.11
C LEU A 335 -21.42 -38.83 21.27
N GLY A 336 -22.71 -38.58 21.45
CA GLY A 336 -23.21 -37.71 22.52
C GLY A 336 -22.53 -36.33 22.53
N GLU A 337 -21.95 -35.93 23.66
CA GLU A 337 -21.28 -34.63 23.84
C GLU A 337 -20.03 -34.41 22.96
N TYR A 338 -19.45 -35.48 22.42
CA TYR A 338 -18.34 -35.41 21.47
C TYR A 338 -18.77 -34.89 20.10
N TYR A 339 -20.05 -35.02 19.74
CA TYR A 339 -20.55 -34.49 18.49
C TYR A 339 -20.87 -32.99 18.63
N LYS A 340 -20.04 -32.14 18.02
CA LYS A 340 -20.28 -30.69 17.93
C LYS A 340 -20.52 -30.28 16.46
N ILE A 341 -21.52 -29.44 16.26
CA ILE A 341 -21.82 -28.76 14.99
C ILE A 341 -21.97 -27.26 15.23
N ASP A 342 -21.19 -26.43 14.54
CA ASP A 342 -21.32 -24.97 14.66
C ASP A 342 -22.06 -24.37 13.46
N ARG A 343 -23.28 -23.91 13.75
CA ARG A 343 -24.18 -23.20 12.81
C ARG A 343 -23.91 -21.69 12.74
N THR A 344 -22.84 -21.19 13.38
CA THR A 344 -22.44 -19.78 13.27
C THR A 344 -22.17 -19.42 11.80
N PRO A 345 -22.78 -18.36 11.24
CA PRO A 345 -22.59 -17.98 9.85
C PRO A 345 -21.12 -17.86 9.46
N ILE A 346 -20.75 -18.40 8.29
CA ILE A 346 -19.38 -18.60 7.81
C ILE A 346 -18.44 -17.43 8.14
N PHE A 347 -18.80 -16.20 7.78
CA PHE A 347 -17.96 -15.02 8.03
C PHE A 347 -17.75 -14.71 9.52
N LYS A 348 -18.77 -14.96 10.36
CA LYS A 348 -18.71 -14.77 11.82
C LYS A 348 -17.89 -15.88 12.49
N ALA A 349 -18.01 -17.11 12.01
CA ALA A 349 -17.17 -18.24 12.43
C ALA A 349 -15.70 -18.00 12.08
N MET A 350 -15.41 -17.71 10.81
CA MET A 350 -14.08 -17.36 10.31
C MET A 350 -13.43 -16.20 11.10
N TRP A 351 -14.20 -15.16 11.43
CA TRP A 351 -13.72 -14.06 12.26
C TRP A 351 -13.45 -14.46 13.71
N ARG A 352 -14.24 -15.37 14.28
CA ARG A 352 -14.04 -15.92 15.63
C ARG A 352 -12.74 -16.74 15.69
N GLU A 353 -12.54 -17.68 14.77
CA GLU A 353 -11.33 -18.52 14.83
C GLU A 353 -10.06 -17.70 14.61
N ALA A 354 -10.08 -16.74 13.67
CA ALA A 354 -8.96 -15.82 13.45
C ALA A 354 -8.69 -14.90 14.66
N LYS A 355 -9.67 -14.73 15.57
CA LYS A 355 -9.56 -13.90 16.77
C LYS A 355 -9.11 -14.67 18.01
N GLU A 356 -9.62 -15.88 18.19
CA GLU A 356 -9.43 -16.66 19.41
C GLU A 356 -8.45 -17.83 19.22
N CYS A 357 -8.48 -18.52 18.08
CA CYS A 357 -7.68 -19.72 17.81
C CYS A 357 -6.32 -19.38 17.18
N ILE A 358 -5.45 -18.74 17.97
CA ILE A 358 -4.15 -18.20 17.50
C ILE A 358 -2.97 -19.02 18.01
N TYR A 359 -3.09 -19.55 19.22
CA TYR A 359 -2.12 -20.44 19.82
C TYR A 359 -2.82 -21.35 20.81
N ILE A 360 -2.16 -22.47 21.09
CA ILE A 360 -2.58 -23.40 22.13
C ILE A 360 -1.72 -23.25 23.39
N GLU A 361 -2.33 -23.59 24.54
CA GLU A 361 -1.68 -23.75 25.84
C GLU A 361 -2.11 -25.12 26.44
N PRO A 362 -1.27 -25.75 27.28
CA PRO A 362 -1.64 -27.00 27.96
C PRO A 362 -2.75 -26.74 28.96
N ASP A 363 -3.58 -27.75 29.20
CA ASP A 363 -4.67 -27.66 30.18
C ASP A 363 -4.13 -27.79 31.60
N GLN A 364 -3.98 -26.67 32.31
CA GLN A 364 -3.31 -26.65 33.62
C GLN A 364 -4.16 -27.24 34.75
N ASP A 365 -5.49 -27.28 34.56
CA ASP A 365 -6.48 -27.70 35.56
C ASP A 365 -6.99 -29.15 35.30
N SER A 366 -6.34 -29.90 34.40
CA SER A 366 -6.71 -31.26 34.01
C SER A 366 -5.65 -32.29 34.41
N GLU A 367 -6.08 -33.53 34.65
CA GLU A 367 -5.17 -34.68 34.80
C GLU A 367 -4.40 -34.99 33.50
N HIS A 368 -5.00 -34.68 32.33
CA HIS A 368 -4.41 -34.93 31.01
C HIS A 368 -3.39 -33.87 30.58
N LYS A 369 -2.20 -33.87 31.20
CA LYS A 369 -1.17 -32.84 31.01
C LYS A 369 -0.65 -32.68 29.56
N GLY A 370 -0.82 -33.69 28.71
CA GLY A 370 -0.51 -33.64 27.28
C GLY A 370 -1.64 -33.11 26.39
N THR A 371 -2.76 -32.64 26.97
CA THR A 371 -3.87 -32.01 26.23
C THR A 371 -3.72 -30.50 26.18
N TYR A 372 -3.94 -29.92 25.00
CA TYR A 372 -3.79 -28.50 24.72
C TYR A 372 -5.04 -27.93 24.06
N TRP A 373 -5.38 -26.69 24.42
CA TRP A 373 -6.58 -26.01 23.92
C TRP A 373 -6.23 -24.66 23.33
N TYR A 374 -7.07 -24.19 22.40
CA TYR A 374 -7.12 -22.76 22.08
C TYR A 374 -7.81 -22.02 23.23
N HIS A 375 -7.20 -20.94 23.72
CA HIS A 375 -7.79 -20.10 24.77
C HIS A 375 -8.36 -18.81 24.18
N LYS A 376 -9.54 -18.40 24.64
CA LYS A 376 -10.04 -17.02 24.40
C LYS A 376 -8.97 -16.04 24.84
N VAL A 377 -8.60 -15.10 23.97
CA VAL A 377 -7.49 -14.20 24.26
C VAL A 377 -7.96 -13.12 25.23
N SER A 378 -7.80 -13.38 26.52
CA SER A 378 -8.00 -12.39 27.58
C SER A 378 -6.97 -11.28 27.42
N LEU A 379 -7.46 -10.05 27.21
CA LEU A 379 -6.63 -8.86 27.35
C LEU A 379 -6.29 -8.71 28.84
N PRO A 380 -5.00 -8.70 29.24
CA PRO A 380 -4.65 -8.65 30.65
C PRO A 380 -5.24 -7.42 31.34
N GLN A 381 -6.00 -7.66 32.40
CA GLN A 381 -6.28 -6.67 33.42
C GLN A 381 -4.97 -6.33 34.11
N PHE A 382 -4.43 -5.15 33.86
CA PHE A 382 -3.36 -4.55 34.66
C PHE A 382 -3.64 -3.06 34.77
N ILE A 383 -4.15 -2.67 35.94
CA ILE A 383 -4.27 -1.30 36.44
C ILE A 383 -3.57 -1.30 37.81
N THR A 384 -2.89 -0.20 38.16
CA THR A 384 -2.47 0.16 39.53
C THR A 384 -1.34 -0.64 40.19
N LEU A 385 -0.09 -0.23 39.94
CA LEU A 385 1.02 0.02 40.88
C LEU A 385 2.25 0.41 40.02
N CYS A 386 2.99 1.49 40.22
CA CYS A 386 3.00 2.51 41.28
C CYS A 386 2.97 3.94 40.70
N VAL A 387 2.41 4.87 41.49
CA VAL A 387 2.77 6.30 41.50
C VAL A 387 3.79 6.50 42.62
N LEU A 388 4.51 7.65 42.65
CA LEU A 388 5.77 7.93 43.37
C LEU A 388 6.96 7.41 42.52
N VAL A 389 7.90 8.23 42.02
CA VAL A 389 8.47 9.49 42.56
C VAL A 389 8.58 10.61 41.51
N LEU A 390 8.45 11.86 41.96
CA LEU A 390 8.80 13.15 41.33
C LEU A 390 9.41 14.04 42.45
N PRO A 391 10.11 15.17 42.20
CA PRO A 391 10.75 15.69 40.98
C PRO A 391 12.18 16.29 41.26
N THR A 392 12.60 17.26 40.42
CA THR A 392 13.61 18.34 40.62
C THR A 392 15.13 18.07 40.62
N ILE A 393 15.82 18.66 39.63
CA ILE A 393 16.83 19.72 39.81
C ILE A 393 16.48 20.87 38.83
N CYS A 394 16.85 22.12 39.16
CA CYS A 394 16.34 23.34 38.51
C CYS A 394 17.45 24.37 38.19
N ARG A 395 17.27 25.14 37.09
CA ARG A 395 17.79 26.51 36.80
C ARG A 395 19.30 26.84 36.91
N SER A 396 19.85 27.42 35.83
CA SER A 396 20.15 28.87 35.64
C SER A 396 20.83 29.09 34.25
N ARG A 397 20.98 30.27 33.63
CA ARG A 397 20.64 31.69 33.91
C ARG A 397 20.56 32.49 32.58
N ASN A 398 19.95 33.68 32.55
CA ASN A 398 19.74 34.53 31.36
C ASN A 398 20.95 35.42 30.95
N MET A 399 21.06 35.75 29.65
CA MET A 399 21.33 37.09 29.04
C MET A 399 21.16 37.02 27.48
N GLY A 400 20.97 38.10 26.71
CA GLY A 400 20.76 39.50 27.14
C GLY A 400 20.48 40.61 26.08
N ALA A 401 20.74 40.47 24.77
CA ALA A 401 20.69 41.60 23.80
C ALA A 401 20.14 41.24 22.40
N GLY A 402 19.50 42.20 21.72
CA GLY A 402 18.70 41.95 20.49
C GLY A 402 19.24 42.57 19.20
N GLY A 403 18.72 42.10 18.07
CA GLY A 403 18.92 42.63 16.72
C GLY A 403 17.96 41.97 15.74
N ARG A 404 17.29 42.74 14.88
CA ARG A 404 16.27 42.22 13.93
C ARG A 404 16.92 41.31 12.89
N MET A 405 16.54 40.03 12.85
CA MET A 405 16.76 39.16 11.70
C MET A 405 15.43 38.61 11.17
N LEU A 406 15.32 38.54 9.84
CA LEU A 406 14.21 37.87 9.15
C LEU A 406 14.31 36.36 9.45
N ASP A 407 13.23 35.82 10.00
CA ASP A 407 13.28 34.57 10.75
C ASP A 407 13.48 33.33 9.85
N SER A 408 14.59 32.63 10.05
CA SER A 408 14.90 31.35 9.39
C SER A 408 14.63 30.12 10.26
N SER A 409 13.90 30.27 11.38
CA SER A 409 13.66 29.19 12.37
C SER A 409 12.45 28.28 12.09
N GLU A 410 11.65 28.53 11.04
CA GLU A 410 10.40 27.77 10.76
C GLU A 410 10.62 26.23 10.67
N GLY A 411 11.83 25.77 10.35
CA GLY A 411 12.16 24.35 10.14
C GLY A 411 12.10 23.47 11.39
N GLU A 412 12.70 23.91 12.49
CA GLU A 412 12.76 23.13 13.75
C GLU A 412 11.48 23.31 14.59
N ASN A 413 10.75 24.41 14.35
CA ASN A 413 9.66 24.87 15.21
C ASN A 413 8.26 24.42 14.77
N ILE A 414 8.16 23.59 13.70
CA ILE A 414 6.86 23.14 13.16
C ILE A 414 6.17 22.10 14.05
N LEU A 415 6.94 21.23 14.71
CA LEU A 415 6.42 20.24 15.67
C LEU A 415 6.18 20.83 17.08
N LYS A 416 6.64 22.06 17.37
CA LYS A 416 6.27 22.79 18.58
C LYS A 416 4.76 22.98 18.58
N ARG A 417 4.11 22.47 19.63
CA ARG A 417 2.66 22.62 19.83
C ARG A 417 2.28 24.09 19.88
N VAL A 418 1.14 24.43 19.29
CA VAL A 418 0.56 25.77 19.49
C VAL A 418 0.15 25.92 20.97
N PRO A 419 0.14 27.14 21.53
CA PRO A 419 -0.39 27.37 22.87
C PRO A 419 -1.93 27.17 22.87
N VAL A 420 -2.56 27.17 24.04
CA VAL A 420 -3.99 26.80 24.20
C VAL A 420 -4.90 27.93 24.67
N ASP A 421 -4.34 29.10 25.01
CA ASP A 421 -5.06 30.24 25.60
C ASP A 421 -4.87 31.50 24.76
N PRO A 422 -5.67 31.68 23.68
CA PRO A 422 -5.48 32.79 22.74
C PRO A 422 -5.72 34.14 23.45
N PRO A 423 -4.75 35.09 23.40
CA PRO A 423 -4.89 36.40 24.03
C PRO A 423 -5.74 37.40 23.21
N PHE A 424 -6.44 36.91 22.17
CA PHE A 424 -7.21 37.69 21.22
C PHE A 424 -8.61 37.07 21.02
N SER A 425 -9.59 37.90 20.68
CA SER A 425 -10.95 37.44 20.36
C SER A 425 -11.16 37.31 18.84
N LEU A 426 -12.26 36.65 18.44
CA LEU A 426 -12.71 36.66 17.04
C LEU A 426 -12.95 38.10 16.52
N SER A 427 -13.36 39.03 17.39
CA SER A 427 -13.58 40.44 17.01
C SER A 427 -12.27 41.10 16.59
N ASP A 428 -11.15 40.77 17.24
CA ASP A 428 -9.85 41.38 16.95
C ASP A 428 -9.27 40.85 15.63
N LEU A 429 -9.51 39.56 15.34
CA LEU A 429 -9.22 38.97 14.02
C LEU A 429 -10.06 39.63 12.92
N LYS A 430 -11.36 39.85 13.14
CA LYS A 430 -12.22 40.55 12.17
C LYS A 430 -11.80 42.00 11.93
N LYS A 431 -11.39 42.74 12.96
CA LYS A 431 -10.89 44.13 12.84
C LYS A 431 -9.59 44.24 12.05
N ALA A 432 -8.76 43.19 12.05
CA ALA A 432 -7.51 43.18 11.29
C ALA A 432 -7.73 42.95 9.79
N ILE A 433 -8.85 42.36 9.38
CA ILE A 433 -9.15 42.04 7.98
C ILE A 433 -9.73 43.29 7.28
N PRO A 434 -9.22 43.66 6.08
CA PRO A 434 -9.81 44.73 5.27
C PRO A 434 -11.29 44.48 4.98
N ALA A 435 -12.13 45.54 5.06
CA ALA A 435 -13.58 45.42 4.94
C ALA A 435 -14.02 44.78 3.60
N HIS A 436 -13.33 45.10 2.51
CA HIS A 436 -13.65 44.56 1.17
C HIS A 436 -13.40 43.04 1.07
N CYS A 437 -12.60 42.43 1.95
CA CYS A 437 -12.40 40.98 1.95
C CYS A 437 -13.69 40.21 2.33
N PHE A 438 -14.68 40.88 2.92
CA PHE A 438 -15.98 40.30 3.25
C PHE A 438 -17.01 40.47 2.12
N GLU A 439 -16.70 41.21 1.05
CA GLU A 439 -17.63 41.46 -0.05
C GLU A 439 -17.70 40.28 -1.02
N ARG A 440 -18.91 39.75 -1.24
CA ARG A 440 -19.14 38.56 -2.08
C ARG A 440 -19.62 38.99 -3.47
N SER A 441 -18.76 38.86 -4.47
CA SER A 441 -19.09 39.19 -5.85
C SER A 441 -19.56 37.94 -6.61
N LEU A 442 -20.87 37.84 -6.85
CA LEU A 442 -21.47 36.77 -7.67
C LEU A 442 -20.76 36.63 -9.03
N ILE A 443 -20.49 37.74 -9.71
CA ILE A 443 -19.82 37.76 -11.02
C ILE A 443 -18.42 37.13 -10.92
N ARG A 444 -17.63 37.51 -9.89
CA ARG A 444 -16.26 37.01 -9.70
C ARG A 444 -16.26 35.53 -9.32
N SER A 445 -17.15 35.10 -8.43
CA SER A 445 -17.29 33.70 -8.05
C SER A 445 -17.76 32.83 -9.23
N SER A 446 -18.72 33.31 -10.02
CA SER A 446 -19.16 32.64 -11.26
C SER A 446 -18.07 32.57 -12.33
N TYR A 447 -17.18 33.58 -12.42
CA TYR A 447 -16.03 33.52 -13.33
C TYR A 447 -15.14 32.31 -13.03
N TYR A 448 -14.84 32.01 -11.76
CA TYR A 448 -14.04 30.83 -11.41
C TYR A 448 -14.73 29.51 -11.74
N VAL A 449 -16.05 29.40 -11.56
CA VAL A 449 -16.83 28.23 -12.01
C VAL A 449 -16.70 28.04 -13.53
N VAL A 450 -16.92 29.10 -14.30
CA VAL A 450 -16.84 29.04 -15.78
C VAL A 450 -15.41 28.75 -16.25
N HIS A 451 -14.40 29.39 -15.64
CA HIS A 451 -12.99 29.13 -15.91
C HIS A 451 -12.63 27.66 -15.70
N ASP A 452 -12.94 27.11 -14.53
CA ASP A 452 -12.57 25.73 -14.20
C ASP A 452 -13.37 24.72 -15.02
N LEU A 453 -14.63 25.00 -15.37
CA LEU A 453 -15.41 24.19 -16.32
C LEU A 453 -14.81 24.22 -17.73
N ILE A 454 -14.31 25.37 -18.21
CA ILE A 454 -13.62 25.47 -19.51
C ILE A 454 -12.31 24.66 -19.47
N VAL A 455 -11.50 24.78 -18.42
CA VAL A 455 -10.25 24.01 -18.29
C VAL A 455 -10.53 22.50 -18.18
N ALA A 456 -11.54 22.11 -17.41
CA ALA A 456 -12.01 20.73 -17.30
C ALA A 456 -12.54 20.20 -18.65
N TYR A 457 -13.23 21.03 -19.43
CA TYR A 457 -13.66 20.67 -20.79
C TYR A 457 -12.49 20.56 -21.77
N VAL A 458 -11.49 21.44 -21.69
CA VAL A 458 -10.29 21.36 -22.53
C VAL A 458 -9.51 20.08 -22.26
N PHE A 459 -9.28 19.72 -20.99
CA PHE A 459 -8.65 18.44 -20.66
C PHE A 459 -9.48 17.25 -21.13
N TYR A 460 -10.80 17.27 -20.92
CA TYR A 460 -11.73 16.26 -21.46
C TYR A 460 -11.64 16.16 -22.99
N PHE A 461 -11.65 17.28 -23.71
CA PHE A 461 -11.59 17.32 -25.16
C PHE A 461 -10.26 16.77 -25.69
N LEU A 462 -9.14 17.18 -25.08
CA LEU A 462 -7.82 16.69 -25.42
C LEU A 462 -7.70 15.17 -25.18
N ALA A 463 -8.21 14.69 -24.03
CA ALA A 463 -8.21 13.28 -23.70
C ALA A 463 -9.09 12.46 -24.65
N ASN A 464 -10.33 12.88 -24.88
CA ASN A 464 -11.28 12.19 -25.76
C ASN A 464 -10.80 12.15 -27.21
N THR A 465 -10.19 13.23 -27.69
CA THR A 465 -9.82 13.39 -29.11
C THR A 465 -8.46 12.77 -29.42
N TYR A 466 -7.44 12.99 -28.58
CA TYR A 466 -6.06 12.64 -28.93
C TYR A 466 -5.54 11.37 -28.23
N ILE A 467 -5.96 11.04 -27.01
CA ILE A 467 -5.42 9.84 -26.33
C ILE A 467 -5.75 8.53 -27.09
N PRO A 468 -6.95 8.33 -27.66
CA PRO A 468 -7.23 7.18 -28.52
C PRO A 468 -6.41 7.14 -29.82
N LEU A 469 -5.88 8.27 -30.28
CA LEU A 469 -5.05 8.38 -31.48
C LEU A 469 -3.55 8.17 -31.19
N LEU A 470 -3.14 8.18 -29.92
CA LEU A 470 -1.77 7.92 -29.53
C LEU A 470 -1.44 6.43 -29.69
N PRO A 471 -0.23 6.08 -30.19
CA PRO A 471 0.30 4.72 -30.10
C PRO A 471 0.19 4.19 -28.66
N ALA A 472 -0.18 2.92 -28.49
CA ALA A 472 -0.58 2.37 -27.18
C ALA A 472 0.36 2.72 -25.99
N PRO A 473 1.70 2.69 -26.10
CA PRO A 473 2.58 3.11 -25.00
C PRO A 473 2.39 4.57 -24.56
N LEU A 474 2.16 5.48 -25.51
CA LEU A 474 1.91 6.90 -25.24
C LEU A 474 0.48 7.11 -24.71
N ALA A 475 -0.50 6.36 -25.20
CA ALA A 475 -1.87 6.39 -24.66
C ALA A 475 -1.90 6.00 -23.17
N TYR A 476 -1.19 4.93 -22.79
CA TYR A 476 -1.10 4.49 -21.38
C TYR A 476 -0.38 5.48 -20.46
N LEU A 477 0.50 6.35 -20.98
CA LEU A 477 1.13 7.43 -20.22
C LEU A 477 0.24 8.68 -20.16
N ALA A 478 -0.49 8.99 -21.23
CA ALA A 478 -1.37 10.15 -21.29
C ALA A 478 -2.59 10.00 -20.36
N TRP A 479 -3.11 8.79 -20.17
CA TRP A 479 -4.24 8.53 -19.27
C TRP A 479 -3.99 8.99 -17.82
N PRO A 480 -2.91 8.56 -17.11
CA PRO A 480 -2.58 9.08 -15.78
C PRO A 480 -2.35 10.59 -15.72
N ILE A 481 -1.75 11.20 -16.75
CA ILE A 481 -1.55 12.65 -16.82
C ILE A 481 -2.90 13.36 -16.89
N TYR A 482 -3.80 12.90 -17.78
CA TYR A 482 -5.16 13.38 -17.87
C TYR A 482 -5.91 13.23 -16.53
N TRP A 483 -5.87 12.03 -15.91
CA TRP A 483 -6.54 11.80 -14.63
C TRP A 483 -6.07 12.74 -13.54
N PHE A 484 -4.75 12.99 -13.45
CA PHE A 484 -4.19 13.94 -12.50
C PHE A 484 -4.65 15.39 -12.78
N CYS A 485 -4.55 15.85 -14.03
CA CYS A 485 -4.96 17.21 -14.41
C CYS A 485 -6.48 17.43 -14.23
N GLN A 486 -7.30 16.48 -14.67
CA GLN A 486 -8.76 16.51 -14.54
C GLN A 486 -9.18 16.46 -13.07
N ALA A 487 -8.61 15.55 -12.27
CA ALA A 487 -8.89 15.49 -10.84
C ALA A 487 -8.47 16.78 -10.13
N SER A 488 -7.36 17.41 -10.54
CA SER A 488 -6.90 18.65 -9.93
C SER A 488 -7.88 19.80 -10.19
N ILE A 489 -8.30 20.03 -11.44
CA ILE A 489 -9.26 21.11 -11.75
C ILE A 489 -10.66 20.83 -11.20
N CYS A 490 -11.10 19.56 -11.21
CA CYS A 490 -12.37 19.18 -10.56
C CYS A 490 -12.31 19.30 -9.03
N THR A 491 -11.11 19.28 -8.41
CA THR A 491 -10.96 19.62 -6.98
C THR A 491 -11.13 21.12 -6.76
N GLY A 492 -10.70 21.98 -7.69
CA GLY A 492 -11.04 23.41 -7.72
C GLY A 492 -12.55 23.64 -7.72
N LEU A 493 -13.27 23.01 -8.65
CA LEU A 493 -14.74 23.03 -8.68
C LEU A 493 -15.38 22.50 -7.38
N TRP A 494 -14.82 21.46 -6.77
CA TRP A 494 -15.28 20.94 -5.48
C TRP A 494 -15.11 21.97 -4.36
N VAL A 495 -13.99 22.71 -4.34
CA VAL A 495 -13.72 23.79 -3.37
C VAL A 495 -14.72 24.94 -3.53
N ILE A 496 -15.06 25.34 -4.76
CA ILE A 496 -16.09 26.36 -5.00
C ILE A 496 -17.47 25.89 -4.51
N GLY A 497 -17.84 24.63 -4.77
CA GLY A 497 -19.07 24.04 -4.24
C GLY A 497 -19.09 23.97 -2.70
N HIS A 498 -17.91 23.86 -2.07
CA HIS A 498 -17.75 23.91 -0.62
C HIS A 498 -17.92 25.33 -0.06
N GLU A 499 -17.40 26.37 -0.73
CA GLU A 499 -17.63 27.77 -0.37
C GLU A 499 -19.11 28.16 -0.40
N CYS A 500 -19.87 27.61 -1.35
CA CYS A 500 -21.32 27.75 -1.40
C CYS A 500 -22.01 27.27 -0.10
N GLY A 501 -21.50 26.18 0.50
CA GLY A 501 -21.98 25.64 1.78
C GLY A 501 -21.77 26.60 2.97
N HIS A 502 -20.75 27.47 2.87
CA HIS A 502 -20.43 28.51 3.85
C HIS A 502 -21.02 29.88 3.53
N HIS A 503 -21.76 29.99 2.43
CA HIS A 503 -22.34 31.24 1.94
C HIS A 503 -21.28 32.31 1.57
N ALA A 504 -20.09 31.86 1.12
CA ALA A 504 -19.00 32.72 0.66
C ALA A 504 -19.09 33.05 -0.85
N PHE A 505 -19.94 32.35 -1.60
CA PHE A 505 -19.98 32.44 -3.07
C PHE A 505 -20.72 33.70 -3.55
N SER A 506 -21.86 34.05 -2.96
CA SER A 506 -22.63 35.25 -3.30
C SER A 506 -23.44 35.80 -2.12
N GLU A 507 -24.07 36.96 -2.33
CA GLU A 507 -25.08 37.53 -1.41
C GLU A 507 -26.38 36.70 -1.33
N TYR A 508 -26.58 35.72 -2.22
CA TYR A 508 -27.84 34.98 -2.36
C TYR A 508 -27.68 33.49 -2.01
N GLN A 509 -28.05 33.10 -0.78
CA GLN A 509 -27.91 31.71 -0.31
C GLN A 509 -28.58 30.67 -1.23
N TRP A 510 -29.64 31.02 -1.95
CA TRP A 510 -30.29 30.12 -2.92
C TRP A 510 -29.47 29.90 -4.20
N VAL A 511 -28.67 30.89 -4.63
CA VAL A 511 -27.73 30.74 -5.75
C VAL A 511 -26.60 29.84 -5.32
N ASP A 512 -26.01 30.11 -4.15
CA ASP A 512 -24.97 29.29 -3.53
C ASP A 512 -25.46 27.83 -3.42
N ASP A 513 -26.66 27.60 -2.89
CA ASP A 513 -27.22 26.26 -2.75
C ASP A 513 -27.50 25.56 -4.08
N THR A 514 -27.85 26.30 -5.12
CA THR A 514 -28.04 25.75 -6.47
C THR A 514 -26.70 25.36 -7.11
N VAL A 515 -25.70 26.26 -7.06
CA VAL A 515 -24.36 26.03 -7.62
C VAL A 515 -23.64 24.90 -6.88
N GLY A 516 -23.65 24.95 -5.54
CA GLY A 516 -23.09 23.92 -4.68
C GLY A 516 -23.74 22.56 -4.93
N PHE A 517 -25.07 22.49 -5.00
CA PHE A 517 -25.80 21.26 -5.31
C PHE A 517 -25.36 20.62 -6.62
N ILE A 518 -25.26 21.41 -7.70
CA ILE A 518 -24.85 20.94 -9.02
C ILE A 518 -23.39 20.44 -8.99
N LEU A 519 -22.47 21.25 -8.48
CA LEU A 519 -21.03 20.94 -8.48
C LEU A 519 -20.71 19.73 -7.59
N HIS A 520 -21.28 19.64 -6.40
CA HIS A 520 -21.03 18.54 -5.47
C HIS A 520 -21.71 17.24 -5.92
N SER A 521 -22.95 17.29 -6.42
CA SER A 521 -23.60 16.07 -6.96
C SER A 521 -22.82 15.51 -8.16
N ALA A 522 -22.34 16.38 -9.06
CA ALA A 522 -21.47 16.00 -10.19
C ALA A 522 -20.08 15.47 -9.79
N LEU A 523 -19.74 15.50 -8.49
CA LEU A 523 -18.51 14.95 -7.91
C LEU A 523 -18.82 13.95 -6.78
N PHE A 524 -20.01 13.35 -6.80
CA PHE A 524 -20.50 12.35 -5.84
C PHE A 524 -20.44 12.77 -4.36
N THR A 525 -20.66 14.06 -4.10
CA THR A 525 -20.84 14.61 -2.76
C THR A 525 -22.32 15.00 -2.60
N PRO A 526 -23.07 14.42 -1.65
CA PRO A 526 -24.46 14.82 -1.41
C PRO A 526 -24.48 16.22 -0.76
N TYR A 527 -24.72 17.26 -1.56
CA TYR A 527 -24.41 18.64 -1.18
C TYR A 527 -24.99 19.10 0.16
N PHE A 528 -26.30 19.00 0.38
CA PHE A 528 -26.91 19.54 1.60
C PHE A 528 -26.54 18.69 2.82
N SER A 529 -26.57 17.37 2.69
CA SER A 529 -26.22 16.48 3.82
C SER A 529 -24.75 16.62 4.22
N TRP A 530 -23.86 16.85 3.25
CA TRP A 530 -22.46 17.21 3.51
C TRP A 530 -22.31 18.64 4.06
N LYS A 531 -23.01 19.63 3.50
CA LYS A 531 -23.03 21.03 3.99
C LYS A 531 -23.39 21.10 5.48
N TYR A 532 -24.40 20.34 5.90
CA TYR A 532 -24.84 20.33 7.30
C TYR A 532 -23.84 19.64 8.24
N SER A 533 -23.29 18.48 7.87
CA SER A 533 -22.26 17.83 8.70
C SER A 533 -20.94 18.63 8.73
N HIS A 534 -20.56 19.26 7.61
CA HIS A 534 -19.39 20.13 7.54
C HIS A 534 -19.57 21.44 8.33
N ARG A 535 -20.76 22.05 8.31
CA ARG A 535 -21.07 23.20 9.18
C ARG A 535 -21.00 22.81 10.66
N ASN A 536 -21.47 21.62 11.03
CA ASN A 536 -21.34 21.09 12.38
C ASN A 536 -19.87 20.79 12.76
N HIS A 537 -19.05 20.33 11.83
CA HIS A 537 -17.59 20.24 12.00
C HIS A 537 -16.97 21.62 12.28
N HIS A 538 -17.25 22.64 11.47
CA HIS A 538 -16.77 24.01 11.73
C HIS A 538 -17.22 24.58 13.08
N ALA A 539 -18.43 24.25 13.53
CA ALA A 539 -18.93 24.65 14.84
C ALA A 539 -18.26 23.90 16.01
N ASN A 540 -17.71 22.70 15.78
CA ASN A 540 -17.22 21.79 16.84
C ASN A 540 -15.77 21.29 16.62
N THR A 541 -15.00 21.91 15.71
CA THR A 541 -13.75 21.33 15.22
C THR A 541 -12.76 21.05 16.35
N ASN A 542 -12.09 19.91 16.27
CA ASN A 542 -11.17 19.36 17.28
C ASN A 542 -11.80 19.09 18.67
N SER A 543 -13.13 19.09 18.78
CA SER A 543 -13.84 18.51 19.93
C SER A 543 -13.77 16.98 19.88
N LEU A 544 -13.33 16.37 20.98
CA LEU A 544 -13.31 14.90 21.12
C LEU A 544 -14.70 14.28 21.24
N ASP A 545 -15.72 15.10 21.53
CA ASP A 545 -17.09 14.66 21.83
C ASP A 545 -18.07 15.03 20.70
N ASN A 546 -17.92 16.23 20.09
CA ASN A 546 -18.93 16.82 19.21
C ASN A 546 -18.54 17.02 17.74
N ASP A 547 -17.28 16.80 17.35
CA ASP A 547 -16.83 17.00 15.95
C ASP A 547 -17.42 15.94 14.99
N GLU A 548 -17.80 16.35 13.77
CA GLU A 548 -18.33 15.42 12.76
C GLU A 548 -17.26 14.70 11.97
N VAL A 549 -15.98 15.09 12.05
CA VAL A 549 -14.90 14.40 11.32
C VAL A 549 -13.58 14.42 12.08
N TYR A 550 -12.63 13.60 11.65
CA TYR A 550 -11.26 13.45 12.18
C TYR A 550 -11.06 13.13 13.67
N ILE A 551 -12.11 12.95 14.51
CA ILE A 551 -11.98 12.67 15.97
C ILE A 551 -10.93 11.58 16.25
N PRO A 552 -9.78 11.94 16.87
CA PRO A 552 -8.73 10.99 17.18
C PRO A 552 -9.20 10.06 18.30
N LYS A 553 -9.02 8.76 18.08
CA LYS A 553 -9.40 7.76 19.08
C LYS A 553 -8.31 7.74 20.17
N ARG A 554 -8.70 7.99 21.43
CA ARG A 554 -7.80 8.02 22.61
C ARG A 554 -6.85 6.80 22.63
N LYS A 555 -5.59 6.97 23.06
CA LYS A 555 -4.53 5.93 23.06
C LYS A 555 -4.97 4.59 23.65
N SER A 556 -5.78 4.63 24.71
CA SER A 556 -6.40 3.46 25.35
C SER A 556 -7.30 2.63 24.41
N LYS A 557 -8.12 3.30 23.58
CA LYS A 557 -9.04 2.66 22.62
C LYS A 557 -8.34 2.13 21.36
N VAL A 558 -7.11 2.58 21.07
CA VAL A 558 -6.35 2.15 19.87
C VAL A 558 -5.14 1.27 20.16
N ARG A 559 -4.75 1.10 21.44
CA ARG A 559 -3.49 0.47 21.89
C ARG A 559 -3.14 -0.85 21.20
N ASN A 560 -4.16 -1.63 20.82
CA ASN A 560 -4.03 -2.96 20.24
C ASN A 560 -3.74 -2.95 18.73
N TYR A 561 -4.24 -1.97 17.98
CA TYR A 561 -4.01 -1.87 16.53
C TYR A 561 -3.06 -0.73 16.14
N SER A 562 -2.85 0.28 16.99
CA SER A 562 -1.87 1.34 16.73
C SER A 562 -0.44 0.79 16.64
N LYS A 563 -0.12 -0.31 17.33
CA LYS A 563 1.17 -1.02 17.17
C LYS A 563 1.34 -1.71 15.81
N LEU A 564 0.26 -2.17 15.17
CA LEU A 564 0.31 -2.70 13.80
C LEU A 564 0.36 -1.57 12.76
N LEU A 565 -0.48 -0.54 12.92
CA LEU A 565 -0.59 0.51 11.91
C LEU A 565 0.56 1.53 11.96
N ASN A 566 1.29 1.63 13.08
CA ASN A 566 2.41 2.57 13.24
C ASN A 566 3.78 1.97 12.87
N ASN A 567 3.86 1.25 11.75
CA ASN A 567 5.08 0.84 11.05
C ASN A 567 4.95 1.20 9.55
N PRO A 568 6.01 1.14 8.72
CA PRO A 568 5.93 1.66 7.35
C PRO A 568 4.84 0.97 6.49
N PRO A 569 4.69 -0.37 6.43
CA PRO A 569 3.58 -1.01 5.72
C PRO A 569 2.19 -0.65 6.28
N GLY A 570 2.04 -0.60 7.60
CA GLY A 570 0.79 -0.23 8.26
C GLY A 570 0.39 1.23 8.02
N ARG A 571 1.36 2.14 7.92
CA ARG A 571 1.16 3.54 7.53
C ARG A 571 0.78 3.67 6.06
N VAL A 572 1.44 2.92 5.16
CA VAL A 572 1.06 2.87 3.74
C VAL A 572 -0.37 2.35 3.57
N PHE A 573 -0.73 1.24 4.20
CA PHE A 573 -2.09 0.70 4.19
C PHE A 573 -3.10 1.73 4.73
N THR A 574 -2.81 2.35 5.88
CA THR A 574 -3.69 3.37 6.49
C THR A 574 -3.87 4.58 5.57
N LEU A 575 -2.81 5.02 4.90
CA LEU A 575 -2.84 6.17 3.99
C LEU A 575 -3.64 5.84 2.73
N VAL A 576 -3.37 4.70 2.07
CA VAL A 576 -4.11 4.25 0.88
C VAL A 576 -5.59 4.09 1.22
N PHE A 577 -5.93 3.38 2.29
CA PHE A 577 -7.31 3.17 2.72
C PHE A 577 -8.05 4.48 3.01
N ARG A 578 -7.41 5.43 3.72
CA ARG A 578 -8.01 6.74 4.00
C ARG A 578 -8.24 7.53 2.72
N LEU A 579 -7.23 7.63 1.85
CA LEU A 579 -7.31 8.43 0.64
C LEU A 579 -8.32 7.88 -0.38
N THR A 580 -8.50 6.57 -0.50
CA THR A 580 -9.41 5.98 -1.50
C THR A 580 -10.80 5.64 -0.98
N LEU A 581 -10.91 5.13 0.25
CA LEU A 581 -12.18 4.67 0.84
C LEU A 581 -12.68 5.53 2.01
N GLY A 582 -11.86 6.44 2.53
CA GLY A 582 -12.20 7.24 3.71
C GLY A 582 -13.43 8.10 3.51
N PHE A 583 -13.54 8.81 2.38
CA PHE A 583 -14.70 9.66 2.10
C PHE A 583 -15.98 8.87 1.77
N PRO A 584 -15.98 7.84 0.90
CA PRO A 584 -17.14 6.96 0.73
C PRO A 584 -17.63 6.32 2.04
N LEU A 585 -16.72 5.85 2.89
CA LEU A 585 -17.10 5.24 4.19
C LEU A 585 -17.55 6.28 5.21
N TYR A 586 -17.05 7.52 5.17
CA TYR A 586 -17.59 8.63 5.96
C TYR A 586 -19.05 8.91 5.59
N LEU A 587 -19.36 9.05 4.29
CA LEU A 587 -20.72 9.25 3.83
C LEU A 587 -21.63 8.07 4.20
N LEU A 588 -21.19 6.83 3.94
CA LEU A 588 -22.00 5.62 4.16
C LEU A 588 -22.16 5.19 5.62
N THR A 589 -21.24 5.53 6.53
CA THR A 589 -21.20 4.94 7.89
C THR A 589 -20.75 5.88 9.02
N ASN A 590 -20.48 7.16 8.71
CA ASN A 590 -19.93 8.17 9.63
C ASN A 590 -18.64 7.73 10.39
N ILE A 591 -17.82 6.87 9.79
CA ILE A 591 -16.72 6.16 10.49
C ILE A 591 -15.67 7.08 11.16
N SER A 592 -15.47 8.29 10.62
CA SER A 592 -14.52 9.30 11.10
C SER A 592 -15.11 10.30 12.10
N GLY A 593 -16.43 10.40 12.22
CA GLY A 593 -17.11 11.41 13.05
C GLY A 593 -17.42 10.98 14.48
N LYS A 594 -18.28 11.76 15.14
CA LYS A 594 -18.84 11.41 16.45
C LYS A 594 -19.79 10.22 16.37
N LYS A 595 -20.04 9.62 17.53
CA LYS A 595 -20.94 8.48 17.66
C LYS A 595 -22.33 8.95 18.03
N TYR A 596 -23.31 8.47 17.27
CA TYR A 596 -24.73 8.65 17.57
C TYR A 596 -25.30 7.37 18.21
N GLY A 597 -26.44 7.50 18.89
CA GLY A 597 -27.14 6.38 19.53
C GLY A 597 -27.79 5.39 18.55
N ARG A 598 -27.91 5.76 17.26
CA ARG A 598 -28.36 4.91 16.15
C ARG A 598 -27.36 4.99 14.99
N PHE A 599 -27.52 4.10 14.00
CA PHE A 599 -26.71 4.15 12.77
C PHE A 599 -26.80 5.53 12.10
N ALA A 600 -25.69 6.01 11.57
CA ALA A 600 -25.54 7.36 11.03
C ALA A 600 -24.86 7.30 9.66
N ASN A 601 -25.48 7.93 8.68
CA ASN A 601 -24.97 8.07 7.32
C ASN A 601 -25.52 9.35 6.67
N HIS A 602 -24.99 9.72 5.51
CA HIS A 602 -25.28 10.98 4.81
C HIS A 602 -26.37 10.87 3.73
N PHE A 603 -26.98 9.69 3.57
CA PHE A 603 -28.01 9.38 2.56
C PHE A 603 -29.37 8.98 3.18
N ASP A 604 -29.50 9.14 4.49
CA ASP A 604 -30.73 8.89 5.23
C ASP A 604 -31.23 10.23 5.79
N PRO A 605 -32.33 10.79 5.27
CA PRO A 605 -32.97 11.98 5.84
C PRO A 605 -33.36 11.84 7.32
N MET A 606 -33.54 10.61 7.82
CA MET A 606 -33.81 10.31 9.23
C MET A 606 -32.53 10.02 10.04
N SER A 607 -31.34 10.15 9.44
CA SER A 607 -30.04 10.00 10.11
C SER A 607 -29.96 10.92 11.33
N PRO A 608 -29.37 10.48 12.45
CA PRO A 608 -29.22 11.30 13.66
C PRO A 608 -28.25 12.49 13.48
N ILE A 609 -27.60 12.61 12.31
CA ILE A 609 -26.77 13.76 11.93
C ILE A 609 -27.63 15.02 11.72
N PHE A 610 -28.87 14.85 11.25
CA PHE A 610 -29.70 15.95 10.74
C PHE A 610 -30.91 16.25 11.62
N THR A 611 -31.23 17.53 11.74
CA THR A 611 -32.44 18.04 12.38
C THR A 611 -33.66 17.88 11.48
N GLU A 612 -34.86 18.03 12.06
CA GLU A 612 -36.13 17.85 11.32
C GLU A 612 -36.29 18.82 10.14
N ARG A 613 -35.69 20.01 10.24
CA ARG A 613 -35.76 21.05 9.20
C ARG A 613 -34.86 20.78 8.00
N GLU A 614 -33.83 19.94 8.17
CA GLU A 614 -32.80 19.68 7.16
C GLU A 614 -33.16 18.47 6.27
N ARG A 615 -34.04 17.59 6.74
CA ARG A 615 -34.38 16.30 6.10
C ARG A 615 -34.79 16.41 4.63
N ILE A 616 -35.58 17.42 4.28
CA ILE A 616 -36.04 17.64 2.90
C ILE A 616 -34.84 17.95 1.98
N GLN A 617 -33.86 18.72 2.45
CA GLN A 617 -32.68 19.04 1.67
C GLN A 617 -31.67 17.89 1.57
N VAL A 618 -31.60 17.04 2.60
CA VAL A 618 -30.90 15.74 2.51
C VAL A 618 -31.50 14.90 1.38
N LEU A 619 -32.82 14.72 1.36
CA LEU A 619 -33.52 14.00 0.28
C LEU A 619 -33.27 14.63 -1.10
N ILE A 620 -33.23 15.96 -1.22
CA ILE A 620 -32.88 16.65 -2.48
C ILE A 620 -31.44 16.30 -2.91
N SER A 621 -30.49 16.18 -1.98
CA SER A 621 -29.12 15.73 -2.28
C SER A 621 -29.08 14.32 -2.85
N ASP A 622 -29.87 13.41 -2.28
CA ASP A 622 -29.97 12.02 -2.74
C ASP A 622 -30.60 11.95 -4.14
N LEU A 623 -31.64 12.76 -4.41
CA LEU A 623 -32.22 12.91 -5.74
C LEU A 623 -31.22 13.49 -6.76
N GLY A 624 -30.36 14.43 -6.35
CA GLY A 624 -29.27 14.96 -7.17
C GLY A 624 -28.26 13.88 -7.56
N LEU A 625 -27.85 13.03 -6.61
CA LEU A 625 -26.99 11.88 -6.89
C LEU A 625 -27.69 10.85 -7.79
N LEU A 626 -28.98 10.56 -7.59
CA LEU A 626 -29.75 9.68 -8.48
C LEU A 626 -29.84 10.23 -9.91
N ALA A 627 -29.99 11.54 -10.08
CA ALA A 627 -29.94 12.18 -11.40
C ALA A 627 -28.55 12.04 -12.06
N VAL A 628 -27.46 12.17 -11.28
CA VAL A 628 -26.09 11.92 -11.77
C VAL A 628 -25.87 10.44 -12.11
N PHE A 629 -26.34 9.49 -11.29
CA PHE A 629 -26.32 8.05 -11.63
C PHE A 629 -27.10 7.76 -12.91
N TYR A 630 -28.23 8.44 -13.14
CA TYR A 630 -29.00 8.30 -14.38
C TYR A 630 -28.27 8.91 -15.59
N ALA A 631 -27.67 10.09 -15.46
CA ALA A 631 -26.84 10.69 -16.50
C ALA A 631 -25.61 9.81 -16.85
N ILE A 632 -24.99 9.20 -15.85
CA ILE A 632 -23.92 8.20 -16.02
C ILE A 632 -24.45 6.97 -16.76
N LYS A 633 -25.63 6.45 -16.41
CA LYS A 633 -26.25 5.33 -17.13
C LYS A 633 -26.46 5.67 -18.61
N LEU A 634 -26.90 6.88 -18.94
CA LEU A 634 -27.03 7.36 -20.32
C LEU A 634 -25.66 7.48 -21.02
N ALA A 635 -24.65 8.05 -20.35
CA ALA A 635 -23.29 8.16 -20.90
C ALA A 635 -22.64 6.78 -21.13
N VAL A 636 -22.87 5.83 -20.22
CA VAL A 636 -22.43 4.43 -20.34
C VAL A 636 -23.11 3.75 -21.53
N ALA A 637 -24.41 3.98 -21.75
CA ALA A 637 -25.12 3.46 -22.92
C ALA A 637 -24.62 4.08 -24.23
N ALA A 638 -24.22 5.36 -24.22
CA ALA A 638 -23.78 6.09 -25.42
C ALA A 638 -22.29 5.91 -25.78
N LYS A 639 -21.42 5.63 -24.81
CA LYS A 639 -19.94 5.59 -24.98
C LYS A 639 -19.25 4.35 -24.39
N GLY A 640 -19.98 3.50 -23.70
CA GLY A 640 -19.45 2.34 -22.97
C GLY A 640 -18.84 2.72 -21.62
N ALA A 641 -18.93 1.83 -20.62
CA ALA A 641 -18.48 2.15 -19.27
C ALA A 641 -16.96 2.31 -19.15
N ALA A 642 -16.15 1.67 -20.00
CA ALA A 642 -14.70 1.88 -20.01
C ALA A 642 -14.35 3.34 -20.30
N TRP A 643 -15.03 3.96 -21.26
CA TRP A 643 -14.89 5.39 -21.54
C TRP A 643 -15.34 6.24 -20.35
N VAL A 644 -16.52 5.97 -19.76
CA VAL A 644 -17.02 6.75 -18.61
C VAL A 644 -16.11 6.62 -17.38
N ILE A 645 -15.55 5.43 -17.12
CA ILE A 645 -14.59 5.20 -16.04
C ILE A 645 -13.31 6.01 -16.29
N CYS A 646 -12.73 5.95 -17.49
CA CYS A 646 -11.50 6.68 -17.81
C CYS A 646 -11.70 8.20 -17.87
N MET A 647 -12.84 8.69 -18.38
CA MET A 647 -13.08 10.12 -18.61
C MET A 647 -13.67 10.85 -17.39
N TYR A 648 -14.34 10.14 -16.48
CA TYR A 648 -15.07 10.77 -15.38
C TYR A 648 -14.89 10.01 -14.05
N GLY A 649 -15.01 8.67 -14.05
CA GLY A 649 -14.91 7.87 -12.83
C GLY A 649 -13.56 7.99 -12.10
N ILE A 650 -12.44 7.81 -12.82
CA ILE A 650 -11.09 7.92 -12.22
C ILE A 650 -10.78 9.37 -11.79
N PRO A 651 -11.06 10.42 -12.59
CA PRO A 651 -10.97 11.80 -12.13
C PRO A 651 -11.75 12.09 -10.84
N VAL A 652 -13.00 11.61 -10.70
CA VAL A 652 -13.79 11.75 -9.46
C VAL A 652 -13.11 11.09 -8.26
N VAL A 653 -12.58 9.87 -8.43
CA VAL A 653 -11.80 9.21 -7.35
C VAL A 653 -10.56 10.05 -7.00
N GLY A 654 -9.92 10.68 -7.99
CA GLY A 654 -8.84 11.64 -7.77
C GLY A 654 -9.26 12.87 -6.96
N VAL A 655 -10.45 13.43 -7.20
CA VAL A 655 -11.02 14.52 -6.39
C VAL A 655 -11.20 14.07 -4.94
N HIS A 656 -11.75 12.87 -4.70
CA HIS A 656 -11.91 12.34 -3.33
C HIS A 656 -10.56 12.13 -2.65
N VAL A 657 -9.54 11.66 -3.37
CA VAL A 657 -8.16 11.55 -2.88
C VAL A 657 -7.59 12.91 -2.49
N PHE A 658 -7.73 13.94 -3.34
CA PHE A 658 -7.24 15.29 -3.03
C PHE A 658 -8.01 15.92 -1.87
N PHE A 659 -9.33 15.82 -1.84
CA PHE A 659 -10.17 16.30 -0.73
C PHE A 659 -9.73 15.68 0.62
N VAL A 660 -9.63 14.35 0.70
CA VAL A 660 -9.21 13.67 1.94
C VAL A 660 -7.76 14.00 2.28
N LEU A 661 -6.88 14.15 1.29
CA LEU A 661 -5.49 14.54 1.49
C LEU A 661 -5.37 15.94 2.11
N ILE A 662 -6.11 16.92 1.58
CA ILE A 662 -6.20 18.28 2.12
C ILE A 662 -6.67 18.16 3.57
N THR A 663 -7.93 17.77 3.80
CA THR A 663 -8.53 17.79 5.14
C THR A 663 -7.76 16.93 6.15
N TYR A 664 -7.24 15.76 5.79
CA TYR A 664 -6.39 14.96 6.69
C TYR A 664 -5.11 15.70 7.11
N LEU A 665 -4.39 16.33 6.17
CA LEU A 665 -3.12 17.00 6.48
C LEU A 665 -3.29 18.28 7.31
N HIS A 666 -4.42 18.97 7.17
CA HIS A 666 -4.70 20.23 7.88
C HIS A 666 -5.29 20.00 9.29
N HIS A 667 -5.99 18.89 9.53
CA HIS A 667 -6.59 18.57 10.84
C HIS A 667 -5.79 17.61 11.73
N THR A 668 -4.88 16.79 11.18
CA THR A 668 -4.22 15.71 11.96
C THR A 668 -2.74 15.93 12.27
N HIS A 669 -2.25 17.17 12.14
CA HIS A 669 -0.85 17.50 12.41
C HIS A 669 -0.49 17.44 13.91
N LEU A 670 0.75 17.03 14.22
CA LEU A 670 1.20 16.70 15.58
C LEU A 670 1.29 17.89 16.55
N SER A 671 1.34 19.11 16.04
CA SER A 671 1.35 20.34 16.85
C SER A 671 -0.05 20.78 17.33
N LEU A 672 -1.12 20.18 16.79
CA LEU A 672 -2.50 20.65 16.98
C LEU A 672 -3.18 19.96 18.18
N PRO A 673 -3.75 20.73 19.13
CA PRO A 673 -4.48 20.17 20.26
C PRO A 673 -5.85 19.63 19.85
N HIS A 674 -6.41 18.79 20.71
CA HIS A 674 -7.79 18.33 20.65
C HIS A 674 -8.33 18.34 22.07
N TYR A 675 -9.56 18.83 22.23
CA TYR A 675 -10.13 19.16 23.54
C TYR A 675 -11.37 18.30 23.80
N ASP A 676 -11.55 17.83 25.03
CA ASP A 676 -12.87 17.33 25.45
C ASP A 676 -13.74 18.47 25.97
N SER A 677 -15.00 18.14 26.24
CA SER A 677 -16.06 19.07 26.64
C SER A 677 -15.77 19.95 27.87
N THR A 678 -14.73 19.69 28.68
CA THR A 678 -14.35 20.58 29.80
C THR A 678 -13.42 21.72 29.37
N GLU A 679 -12.61 21.52 28.32
CA GLU A 679 -11.63 22.50 27.82
C GLU A 679 -11.98 23.05 26.43
N TRP A 680 -12.90 22.42 25.71
CA TRP A 680 -13.26 22.87 24.36
C TRP A 680 -14.04 24.19 24.40
N ASN A 681 -13.60 25.15 23.59
CA ASN A 681 -14.41 26.29 23.17
C ASN A 681 -14.16 26.55 21.68
N TRP A 682 -15.04 27.32 21.05
CA TRP A 682 -15.03 27.48 19.59
C TRP A 682 -13.71 28.08 19.05
N ILE A 683 -13.14 29.10 19.71
CA ILE A 683 -11.90 29.74 19.22
C ILE A 683 -10.68 28.81 19.38
N ARG A 684 -10.58 28.06 20.49
CA ARG A 684 -9.56 27.00 20.67
C ARG A 684 -9.69 25.93 19.59
N GLY A 685 -10.92 25.50 19.28
CA GLY A 685 -11.22 24.56 18.21
C GLY A 685 -10.76 25.05 16.83
N ALA A 686 -11.24 26.22 16.40
CA ALA A 686 -10.97 26.78 15.08
C ALA A 686 -9.47 27.02 14.81
N LEU A 687 -8.71 27.42 15.83
CA LEU A 687 -7.25 27.58 15.76
C LEU A 687 -6.48 26.24 15.67
N SER A 688 -7.13 25.10 15.90
CA SER A 688 -6.48 23.79 15.94
C SER A 688 -6.40 23.13 14.56
N THR A 689 -6.06 23.93 13.54
CA THR A 689 -5.80 23.53 12.16
C THR A 689 -4.44 24.07 11.69
N ILE A 690 -3.90 23.56 10.58
CA ILE A 690 -2.61 24.01 10.04
C ILE A 690 -2.68 24.22 8.52
N ASP A 691 -2.09 25.32 8.02
CA ASP A 691 -1.95 25.55 6.58
C ASP A 691 -0.87 24.64 5.96
N ARG A 692 -0.97 24.36 4.66
CA ARG A 692 -0.03 23.51 3.90
C ARG A 692 0.38 24.13 2.58
N ASP A 693 1.64 23.93 2.19
CA ASP A 693 2.11 24.28 0.85
C ASP A 693 2.05 23.09 -0.10
N PHE A 694 1.08 23.08 -1.02
CA PHE A 694 0.94 22.08 -2.09
C PHE A 694 1.61 22.55 -3.41
N GLY A 695 2.39 23.64 -3.37
CA GLY A 695 3.07 24.20 -4.54
C GLY A 695 2.10 24.79 -5.56
N PHE A 696 2.22 24.40 -6.84
CA PHE A 696 1.36 24.94 -7.90
C PHE A 696 -0.13 24.61 -7.69
N LEU A 697 -0.43 23.49 -7.02
CA LEU A 697 -1.81 23.07 -6.74
C LEU A 697 -2.54 24.01 -5.78
N ASN A 698 -1.83 24.84 -5.00
CA ASN A 698 -2.46 25.86 -4.16
C ASN A 698 -3.45 26.70 -4.98
N ARG A 699 -3.00 27.25 -6.12
CA ARG A 699 -3.84 28.09 -7.00
C ARG A 699 -4.93 27.30 -7.71
N VAL A 700 -4.70 26.03 -8.01
CA VAL A 700 -5.69 25.15 -8.66
C VAL A 700 -6.81 24.78 -7.68
N PHE A 701 -6.52 24.76 -6.38
CA PHE A 701 -7.49 24.53 -5.31
C PHE A 701 -7.95 25.85 -4.66
N HIS A 702 -7.93 26.96 -5.41
CA HIS A 702 -8.38 28.29 -4.98
C HIS A 702 -7.75 28.74 -3.65
N ASP A 703 -6.46 28.46 -3.48
CA ASP A 703 -5.61 28.81 -2.34
C ASP A 703 -6.10 28.27 -0.96
N VAL A 704 -7.08 27.35 -0.94
CA VAL A 704 -7.63 26.74 0.30
C VAL A 704 -6.56 26.06 1.15
N THR A 705 -5.56 25.46 0.51
CA THR A 705 -4.45 24.76 1.18
C THR A 705 -3.58 25.68 2.04
N HIS A 706 -3.49 26.97 1.73
CA HIS A 706 -2.74 27.93 2.54
C HIS A 706 -3.62 29.00 3.19
N THR A 707 -4.92 28.78 3.23
CA THR A 707 -5.89 29.64 3.89
C THR A 707 -6.84 28.87 4.81
N HIS A 708 -6.60 27.57 5.02
CA HIS A 708 -7.45 26.68 5.81
C HIS A 708 -7.60 27.13 7.26
N VAL A 709 -6.56 27.70 7.88
CA VAL A 709 -6.64 28.27 9.23
C VAL A 709 -7.59 29.47 9.28
N LEU A 710 -7.50 30.39 8.30
CA LEU A 710 -8.48 31.48 8.18
C LEU A 710 -9.87 30.90 7.94
N HIS A 711 -9.99 29.90 7.06
CA HIS A 711 -11.26 29.30 6.68
C HIS A 711 -12.00 28.69 7.88
N HIS A 712 -11.31 28.09 8.85
CA HIS A 712 -11.94 27.63 10.09
C HIS A 712 -12.38 28.75 11.03
N LEU A 713 -11.67 29.89 11.03
CA LEU A 713 -12.01 31.07 11.82
C LEU A 713 -13.17 31.86 11.20
N ILE A 714 -13.19 32.00 9.87
CA ILE A 714 -14.06 32.91 9.12
C ILE A 714 -14.34 32.30 7.72
N SER A 715 -15.18 31.26 7.68
CA SER A 715 -15.43 30.46 6.45
C SER A 715 -16.21 31.17 5.34
N TYR A 716 -16.81 32.32 5.63
CA TYR A 716 -17.67 33.09 4.72
C TYR A 716 -16.92 34.15 3.89
N ILE A 717 -15.59 34.25 4.03
CA ILE A 717 -14.73 35.06 3.14
C ILE A 717 -14.50 34.30 1.82
N PRO A 718 -14.73 34.91 0.64
CA PRO A 718 -14.45 34.27 -0.64
C PRO A 718 -12.97 33.95 -0.82
N HIS A 719 -12.64 32.83 -1.49
CA HIS A 719 -11.28 32.37 -1.77
C HIS A 719 -10.37 33.45 -2.37
N TYR A 720 -10.93 34.29 -3.27
CA TYR A 720 -10.21 35.36 -3.95
C TYR A 720 -9.84 36.56 -3.04
N HIS A 721 -10.33 36.58 -1.80
CA HIS A 721 -9.86 37.46 -0.71
C HIS A 721 -9.27 36.69 0.48
N ALA A 722 -9.48 35.38 0.58
CA ALA A 722 -9.01 34.55 1.70
C ALA A 722 -7.50 34.68 1.93
N LYS A 723 -6.69 34.77 0.88
CA LYS A 723 -5.24 34.96 1.03
C LYS A 723 -4.87 36.31 1.68
N GLU A 724 -5.53 37.38 1.25
CA GLU A 724 -5.35 38.74 1.78
C GLU A 724 -5.77 38.82 3.25
N ALA A 725 -6.97 38.32 3.57
CA ALA A 725 -7.48 38.23 4.93
C ALA A 725 -6.59 37.36 5.84
N ARG A 726 -6.05 36.25 5.32
CA ARG A 726 -5.12 35.36 6.04
C ARG A 726 -3.81 36.07 6.35
N ASP A 727 -3.27 36.81 5.39
CA ASP A 727 -2.04 37.60 5.58
C ASP A 727 -2.27 38.79 6.54
N ALA A 728 -3.48 39.33 6.62
CA ALA A 728 -3.87 40.37 7.58
C ALA A 728 -4.02 39.86 9.03
N ILE A 729 -4.51 38.64 9.27
CA ILE A 729 -4.64 38.09 10.64
C ILE A 729 -3.36 37.44 11.18
N LYS A 730 -2.41 37.04 10.32
CA LYS A 730 -1.13 36.42 10.73
C LYS A 730 -0.41 37.15 11.87
N PRO A 731 -0.24 38.49 11.84
CA PRO A 731 0.41 39.21 12.94
C PRO A 731 -0.35 39.15 14.28
N VAL A 732 -1.68 39.04 14.23
CA VAL A 732 -2.54 38.90 15.42
C VAL A 732 -2.47 37.48 15.98
N LEU A 733 -2.42 36.47 15.10
CA LEU A 733 -2.30 35.06 15.49
C LEU A 733 -0.93 34.72 16.12
N GLY A 734 0.16 35.32 15.64
CA GLY A 734 1.51 35.06 16.17
C GLY A 734 1.87 33.56 16.20
N GLU A 735 2.26 33.04 17.37
CA GLU A 735 2.63 31.62 17.54
C GLU A 735 1.50 30.61 17.27
N TYR A 736 0.23 31.06 17.24
CA TYR A 736 -0.92 30.21 16.90
C TYR A 736 -1.00 29.90 15.40
N TYR A 737 -0.45 30.76 14.54
CA TYR A 737 -0.39 30.48 13.12
C TYR A 737 0.72 29.47 12.80
N LYS A 738 0.38 28.40 12.10
CA LYS A 738 1.32 27.37 11.65
C LYS A 738 1.08 27.05 10.18
N ILE A 739 2.18 26.80 9.46
CA ILE A 739 2.18 26.33 8.07
C ILE A 739 3.26 25.24 7.90
N ASP A 740 2.89 24.06 7.38
CA ASP A 740 3.84 22.99 7.07
C ASP A 740 4.06 22.89 5.56
N ARG A 741 5.30 23.21 5.14
CA ARG A 741 5.76 23.26 3.74
C ARG A 741 6.32 21.90 3.24
N THR A 742 5.99 20.79 3.91
CA THR A 742 6.44 19.44 3.51
C THR A 742 5.73 18.96 2.22
N PRO A 743 6.46 18.44 1.22
CA PRO A 743 5.91 18.05 -0.09
C PRO A 743 5.25 16.66 -0.14
N ILE A 744 4.49 16.45 -1.22
CA ILE A 744 3.53 15.34 -1.32
C ILE A 744 3.86 14.32 -2.45
N PHE A 745 4.50 14.72 -3.56
CA PHE A 745 4.65 13.84 -4.74
C PHE A 745 5.88 12.92 -4.67
N LYS A 746 5.69 11.65 -5.05
CA LYS A 746 6.61 10.54 -4.70
C LYS A 746 7.57 10.05 -5.78
N ALA A 747 7.58 10.60 -7.00
CA ALA A 747 8.64 10.32 -7.98
C ALA A 747 10.05 10.65 -7.43
N ILE A 748 10.08 11.52 -6.41
CA ILE A 748 11.27 12.08 -5.78
C ILE A 748 11.83 11.14 -4.68
N ILE A 749 11.04 10.18 -4.17
CA ILE A 749 11.50 9.22 -3.13
C ILE A 749 12.59 8.27 -3.64
N CYS A 750 12.55 7.87 -4.91
CA CYS A 750 13.58 7.00 -5.46
C CYS A 750 14.94 7.72 -5.59
N THR A 751 14.96 9.05 -5.71
CA THR A 751 16.20 9.83 -5.60
C THR A 751 16.70 9.87 -4.16
N GLY A 752 15.81 9.87 -3.16
CA GLY A 752 16.21 9.67 -1.76
C GLY A 752 16.90 8.32 -1.54
N LEU A 753 16.38 7.25 -2.14
CA LEU A 753 17.05 5.94 -2.16
C LEU A 753 18.42 5.96 -2.87
N TRP A 754 18.58 6.77 -3.92
CA TRP A 754 19.88 6.98 -4.56
C TRP A 754 20.88 7.63 -3.59
N VAL A 755 20.44 8.66 -2.83
CA VAL A 755 21.28 9.35 -1.83
C VAL A 755 21.70 8.40 -0.71
N ILE A 756 20.80 7.53 -0.22
CA ILE A 756 21.16 6.49 0.77
C ILE A 756 22.24 5.55 0.21
N GLY A 757 22.08 5.05 -1.02
CA GLY A 757 23.11 4.21 -1.65
C GLY A 757 24.44 4.93 -1.87
N HIS A 758 24.40 6.26 -2.04
CA HIS A 758 25.57 7.11 -2.13
C HIS A 758 26.28 7.28 -0.78
N GLU A 759 25.55 7.45 0.33
CA GLU A 759 26.12 7.47 1.69
C GLU A 759 26.84 6.17 2.06
N CYS A 760 26.30 5.02 1.64
CA CYS A 760 26.97 3.73 1.78
C CYS A 760 28.36 3.72 1.12
N GLY A 761 28.53 4.41 -0.02
CA GLY A 761 29.83 4.56 -0.69
C GLY A 761 30.89 5.30 0.16
N HIS A 762 30.43 6.19 1.05
CA HIS A 762 31.26 6.98 1.96
C HIS A 762 31.43 6.36 3.35
N HIS A 763 30.80 5.20 3.59
CA HIS A 763 30.72 4.58 4.91
C HIS A 763 29.97 5.44 5.97
N ALA A 764 28.98 6.23 5.53
CA ALA A 764 28.22 7.14 6.39
C ALA A 764 26.91 6.54 6.92
N PHE A 765 26.48 5.38 6.41
CA PHE A 765 25.14 4.83 6.70
C PHE A 765 25.11 3.85 7.89
N SER A 766 26.21 3.13 8.14
CA SER A 766 26.33 2.14 9.22
C SER A 766 27.74 2.11 9.79
N GLU A 767 27.89 1.71 11.06
CA GLU A 767 29.19 1.38 11.67
C GLU A 767 29.87 0.15 11.02
N TYR A 768 29.17 -0.57 10.15
CA TYR A 768 29.66 -1.78 9.49
C TYR A 768 29.79 -1.60 7.97
N GLN A 769 31.01 -1.49 7.46
CA GLN A 769 31.29 -1.31 6.02
C GLN A 769 30.61 -2.38 5.12
N TRP A 770 30.45 -3.62 5.60
CA TRP A 770 29.77 -4.67 4.85
C TRP A 770 28.25 -4.47 4.74
N VAL A 771 27.61 -3.81 5.73
CA VAL A 771 26.20 -3.43 5.67
C VAL A 771 26.02 -2.36 4.62
N ASP A 772 26.86 -1.33 4.66
CA ASP A 772 26.87 -0.25 3.67
C ASP A 772 27.08 -0.80 2.27
N ASP A 773 28.09 -1.65 2.08
CA ASP A 773 28.35 -2.23 0.76
C ASP A 773 27.24 -3.17 0.27
N THR A 774 26.54 -3.86 1.16
CA THR A 774 25.36 -4.65 0.80
C THR A 774 24.18 -3.76 0.40
N VAL A 775 23.89 -2.71 1.18
CA VAL A 775 22.76 -1.80 0.95
C VAL A 775 22.99 -0.97 -0.32
N GLY A 776 24.18 -0.36 -0.45
CA GLY A 776 24.60 0.38 -1.63
C GLY A 776 24.56 -0.49 -2.89
N PHE A 777 25.12 -1.70 -2.85
CA PHE A 777 25.07 -2.65 -3.97
C PHE A 777 23.64 -2.93 -4.45
N ILE A 778 22.71 -3.21 -3.53
CA ILE A 778 21.31 -3.47 -3.87
C ILE A 778 20.63 -2.22 -4.45
N LEU A 779 20.76 -1.08 -3.78
CA LEU A 779 20.06 0.16 -4.18
C LEU A 779 20.57 0.72 -5.51
N HIS A 780 21.88 0.75 -5.72
CA HIS A 780 22.47 1.31 -6.94
C HIS A 780 22.35 0.35 -8.13
N SER A 781 22.45 -0.97 -7.95
CA SER A 781 22.17 -1.94 -9.03
C SER A 781 20.72 -1.83 -9.52
N ALA A 782 19.76 -1.66 -8.61
CA ALA A 782 18.35 -1.40 -8.95
C ALA A 782 18.09 -0.03 -9.61
N LEU A 783 19.12 0.82 -9.71
CA LEU A 783 19.10 2.12 -10.41
C LEU A 783 20.10 2.14 -11.58
N PHE A 784 20.45 0.97 -12.13
CA PHE A 784 21.43 0.78 -13.22
C PHE A 784 22.81 1.41 -12.97
N THR A 785 23.20 1.54 -11.71
CA THR A 785 24.51 2.09 -11.30
C THR A 785 25.38 0.93 -10.79
N PRO A 786 26.54 0.64 -11.41
CA PRO A 786 27.44 -0.39 -10.91
C PRO A 786 28.10 0.10 -9.61
N TYR A 787 27.59 -0.36 -8.47
CA TYR A 787 27.84 0.27 -7.17
C TYR A 787 29.33 0.43 -6.81
N PHE A 788 30.13 -0.64 -6.89
CA PHE A 788 31.52 -0.57 -6.44
C PHE A 788 32.38 0.26 -7.39
N SER A 789 32.21 0.10 -8.71
CA SER A 789 32.98 0.89 -9.68
C SER A 789 32.60 2.38 -9.63
N TRP A 790 31.33 2.71 -9.38
CA TRP A 790 30.89 4.07 -9.08
C TRP A 790 31.44 4.57 -7.72
N LYS A 791 31.43 3.74 -6.67
CA LYS A 791 31.98 4.09 -5.34
C LYS A 791 33.46 4.50 -5.43
N TYR A 792 34.25 3.78 -6.21
CA TYR A 792 35.68 4.08 -6.38
C TYR A 792 35.93 5.36 -7.18
N SER A 793 35.28 5.56 -8.33
CA SER A 793 35.42 6.81 -9.10
C SER A 793 34.88 8.02 -8.34
N HIS A 794 33.77 7.88 -7.62
CA HIS A 794 33.19 8.94 -6.79
C HIS A 794 34.09 9.30 -5.60
N ARG A 795 34.71 8.32 -4.94
CA ARG A 795 35.70 8.56 -3.87
C ARG A 795 36.93 9.31 -4.41
N ASN A 796 37.41 8.94 -5.60
CA ASN A 796 38.51 9.64 -6.26
C ASN A 796 38.13 11.07 -6.65
N HIS A 797 36.89 11.32 -7.07
CA HIS A 797 36.37 12.68 -7.25
C HIS A 797 36.36 13.48 -5.95
N HIS A 798 35.87 12.92 -4.83
CA HIS A 798 35.95 13.58 -3.51
C HIS A 798 37.38 13.93 -3.08
N ALA A 799 38.35 13.08 -3.41
CA ALA A 799 39.76 13.34 -3.17
C ALA A 799 40.38 14.40 -4.10
N ASN A 800 39.82 14.63 -5.29
CA ASN A 800 40.42 15.45 -6.37
C ASN A 800 39.47 16.54 -6.92
N THR A 801 38.41 16.90 -6.19
CA THR A 801 37.31 17.66 -6.78
C THR A 801 37.75 19.05 -7.28
N ASN A 802 37.20 19.48 -8.41
CA ASN A 802 37.56 20.69 -9.14
C ASN A 802 39.03 20.76 -9.61
N SER A 803 39.78 19.64 -9.60
CA SER A 803 41.06 19.50 -10.28
C SER A 803 40.85 19.32 -11.79
N LEU A 804 41.49 20.17 -12.61
CA LEU A 804 41.45 20.07 -14.07
C LEU A 804 42.21 18.85 -14.62
N ASP A 805 43.05 18.22 -13.80
CA ASP A 805 43.91 17.10 -14.18
C ASP A 805 43.43 15.76 -13.58
N ASN A 806 42.74 15.79 -12.43
CA ASN A 806 42.47 14.61 -11.61
C ASN A 806 40.99 14.36 -11.21
N ASP A 807 40.02 15.24 -11.54
CA ASP A 807 38.62 14.99 -11.18
C ASP A 807 38.01 13.83 -12.02
N GLU A 808 37.58 12.76 -11.36
CA GLU A 808 37.01 11.57 -12.01
C GLU A 808 35.56 11.71 -12.47
N VAL A 809 34.81 12.72 -12.02
CA VAL A 809 33.38 12.88 -12.33
C VAL A 809 33.15 14.00 -13.34
N TYR A 810 33.73 15.18 -13.15
CA TYR A 810 33.47 16.34 -14.02
C TYR A 810 34.66 17.29 -14.15
N ILE A 811 35.26 17.31 -15.35
CA ILE A 811 36.25 18.32 -15.75
C ILE A 811 35.62 19.26 -16.79
N PRO A 812 35.49 20.57 -16.49
CA PRO A 812 34.97 21.56 -17.44
C PRO A 812 35.88 21.70 -18.66
N LYS A 813 35.34 22.20 -19.78
CA LYS A 813 36.12 22.37 -21.01
C LYS A 813 36.69 23.78 -21.09
N ARG A 814 37.98 23.90 -21.43
CA ARG A 814 38.61 25.18 -21.78
C ARG A 814 38.01 25.70 -23.10
N LYS A 815 37.91 27.03 -23.26
CA LYS A 815 37.34 27.71 -24.45
C LYS A 815 37.83 27.17 -25.80
N SER A 816 39.11 26.83 -25.90
CA SER A 816 39.74 26.25 -27.10
C SER A 816 39.14 24.91 -27.54
N LYS A 817 38.60 24.11 -26.62
CA LYS A 817 38.02 22.77 -26.89
C LYS A 817 36.52 22.80 -27.24
N VAL A 818 35.84 23.94 -27.05
CA VAL A 818 34.40 24.10 -27.37
C VAL A 818 34.14 24.92 -28.63
N ARG A 819 35.12 25.69 -29.12
CA ARG A 819 35.03 26.68 -30.21
C ARG A 819 34.29 26.21 -31.48
N ASN A 820 34.39 24.93 -31.84
CA ASN A 820 33.84 24.41 -33.10
C ASN A 820 32.33 24.11 -33.04
N TYR A 821 31.80 23.72 -31.87
CA TYR A 821 30.37 23.38 -31.69
C TYR A 821 29.62 24.37 -30.79
N SER A 822 30.32 25.21 -30.02
CA SER A 822 29.70 26.26 -29.23
C SER A 822 28.88 27.23 -30.07
N LYS A 823 29.33 27.59 -31.29
CA LYS A 823 28.54 28.42 -32.22
C LYS A 823 27.17 27.82 -32.59
N LEU A 824 27.07 26.49 -32.68
CA LEU A 824 25.82 25.79 -33.02
C LEU A 824 24.89 25.61 -31.82
N LEU A 825 25.46 25.42 -30.62
CA LEU A 825 24.72 25.15 -29.39
C LEU A 825 24.46 26.38 -28.51
N ASN A 826 25.10 27.53 -28.78
CA ASN A 826 24.92 28.79 -28.05
C ASN A 826 23.70 29.58 -28.51
N ASN A 827 22.52 28.94 -28.49
CA ASN A 827 21.21 29.54 -28.73
C ASN A 827 20.16 28.79 -27.89
N PRO A 828 18.96 29.35 -27.62
CA PRO A 828 18.02 28.71 -26.70
C PRO A 828 17.64 27.26 -27.06
N PRO A 829 17.40 26.87 -28.34
CA PRO A 829 17.21 25.47 -28.71
C PRO A 829 18.42 24.57 -28.41
N GLY A 830 19.63 25.01 -28.77
CA GLY A 830 20.88 24.28 -28.48
C GLY A 830 21.17 24.14 -26.99
N ARG A 831 20.75 25.11 -26.18
CA ARG A 831 20.80 25.08 -24.71
C ARG A 831 19.85 24.03 -24.14
N VAL A 832 18.60 24.03 -24.59
CA VAL A 832 17.60 23.01 -24.21
C VAL A 832 18.09 21.62 -24.62
N PHE A 833 18.58 21.45 -25.85
CA PHE A 833 19.16 20.18 -26.32
C PHE A 833 20.32 19.71 -25.43
N THR A 834 21.30 20.58 -25.17
CA THR A 834 22.47 20.25 -24.33
C THR A 834 22.06 19.87 -22.90
N LEU A 835 21.07 20.57 -22.34
CA LEU A 835 20.56 20.32 -20.99
C LEU A 835 19.78 19.00 -20.92
N VAL A 836 18.87 18.74 -21.86
CA VAL A 836 18.13 17.46 -21.95
C VAL A 836 19.10 16.30 -22.14
N PHE A 837 20.05 16.41 -23.08
CA PHE A 837 21.09 15.40 -23.31
C PHE A 837 21.92 15.13 -22.04
N ARG A 838 22.38 16.17 -21.35
CA ARG A 838 23.16 16.04 -20.11
C ARG A 838 22.35 15.34 -19.01
N LEU A 839 21.12 15.77 -18.77
CA LEU A 839 20.27 15.23 -17.69
C LEU A 839 19.80 13.79 -17.96
N THR A 840 19.61 13.39 -19.22
CA THR A 840 19.07 12.06 -19.56
C THR A 840 20.13 11.04 -19.95
N LEU A 841 21.12 11.43 -20.77
CA LEU A 841 22.15 10.53 -21.31
C LEU A 841 23.54 10.76 -20.69
N GLY A 842 23.75 11.88 -19.99
CA GLY A 842 25.05 12.21 -19.41
C GLY A 842 25.58 11.16 -18.44
N PHE A 843 24.74 10.65 -17.53
CA PHE A 843 25.16 9.62 -16.57
C PHE A 843 25.39 8.24 -17.21
N PRO A 844 24.50 7.70 -18.07
CA PRO A 844 24.81 6.49 -18.85
C PRO A 844 26.12 6.60 -19.66
N LEU A 845 26.35 7.74 -20.34
CA LEU A 845 27.58 7.95 -21.12
C LEU A 845 28.83 8.12 -20.24
N TYR A 846 28.69 8.71 -19.05
CA TYR A 846 29.76 8.74 -18.04
C TYR A 846 30.18 7.32 -17.66
N LEU A 847 29.23 6.47 -17.28
CA LEU A 847 29.51 5.07 -16.93
C LEU A 847 30.15 4.31 -18.10
N LEU A 848 29.60 4.46 -19.31
CA LEU A 848 30.04 3.73 -20.51
C LEU A 848 31.38 4.20 -21.11
N THR A 849 31.78 5.46 -20.94
CA THR A 849 32.90 6.06 -21.72
C THR A 849 33.79 7.07 -20.96
N ASN A 850 33.54 7.29 -19.67
CA ASN A 850 34.17 8.34 -18.84
C ASN A 850 34.19 9.72 -19.52
N ILE A 851 33.07 10.10 -20.16
CA ILE A 851 33.04 11.26 -21.07
C ILE A 851 33.35 12.59 -20.35
N SER A 852 32.86 12.78 -19.12
CA SER A 852 32.98 14.01 -18.33
C SER A 852 34.22 14.07 -17.44
N GLY A 853 34.69 12.94 -16.90
CA GLY A 853 35.83 12.86 -15.99
C GLY A 853 37.20 12.85 -16.66
N LYS A 854 38.21 12.50 -15.86
CA LYS A 854 39.63 12.37 -16.22
C LYS A 854 39.87 11.60 -17.52
N LYS A 855 40.87 12.04 -18.28
CA LYS A 855 41.33 11.36 -19.50
C LYS A 855 42.53 10.46 -19.20
N TYR A 856 42.41 9.23 -19.68
CA TYR A 856 43.41 8.18 -19.54
C TYR A 856 44.03 7.87 -20.91
N GLY A 857 45.25 7.32 -20.93
CA GLY A 857 45.94 6.92 -22.15
C GLY A 857 45.33 5.72 -22.90
N ARG A 858 44.25 5.14 -22.37
CA ARG A 858 43.47 4.05 -22.96
C ARG A 858 41.99 4.23 -22.62
N PHE A 859 41.11 3.49 -23.31
CA PHE A 859 39.67 3.55 -23.07
C PHE A 859 39.33 3.26 -21.60
N ALA A 860 38.36 4.01 -21.06
CA ALA A 860 37.97 3.99 -19.65
C ALA A 860 36.45 3.95 -19.53
N ASN A 861 35.95 3.01 -18.73
CA ASN A 861 34.53 2.82 -18.44
C ASN A 861 34.36 2.13 -17.06
N HIS A 862 33.13 2.09 -16.55
CA HIS A 862 32.79 1.61 -15.22
C HIS A 862 32.37 0.11 -15.16
N PHE A 863 32.44 -0.61 -16.29
CA PHE A 863 32.04 -2.01 -16.45
C PHE A 863 33.20 -2.93 -16.88
N ASP A 864 34.42 -2.38 -16.98
CA ASP A 864 35.64 -3.14 -17.29
C ASP A 864 36.51 -3.19 -16.03
N PRO A 865 36.66 -4.36 -15.38
CA PRO A 865 37.58 -4.54 -14.25
C PRO A 865 39.04 -4.20 -14.58
N MET A 866 39.44 -4.19 -15.86
CA MET A 866 40.77 -3.81 -16.31
C MET A 866 40.89 -2.33 -16.70
N SER A 867 39.82 -1.55 -16.56
CA SER A 867 39.77 -0.10 -16.82
C SER A 867 40.84 0.66 -16.03
N PRO A 868 41.49 1.69 -16.59
CA PRO A 868 42.52 2.47 -15.90
C PRO A 868 41.99 3.29 -14.71
N ILE A 869 40.68 3.33 -14.48
CA ILE A 869 40.04 3.96 -13.30
C ILE A 869 40.34 3.16 -12.02
N PHE A 870 40.53 1.84 -12.13
CA PHE A 870 40.57 0.93 -10.98
C PHE A 870 41.95 0.30 -10.75
N THR A 871 42.32 0.16 -9.48
CA THR A 871 43.51 -0.57 -9.05
C THR A 871 43.27 -2.08 -9.09
N GLU A 872 44.35 -2.86 -9.03
CA GLU A 872 44.29 -4.32 -9.05
C GLU A 872 43.45 -4.93 -7.91
N ARG A 873 43.38 -4.26 -6.75
CA ARG A 873 42.62 -4.71 -5.58
C ARG A 873 41.11 -4.52 -5.73
N GLU A 874 40.68 -3.64 -6.64
CA GLU A 874 39.28 -3.21 -6.79
C GLU A 874 38.56 -4.02 -7.89
N ARG A 875 39.31 -4.65 -8.81
CA ARG A 875 38.78 -5.36 -9.99
C ARG A 875 37.70 -6.39 -9.68
N ILE A 876 37.85 -7.15 -8.58
CA ILE A 876 36.87 -8.17 -8.17
C ILE A 876 35.53 -7.52 -7.81
N GLN A 877 35.53 -6.34 -7.18
CA GLN A 877 34.31 -5.64 -6.79
C GLN A 877 33.64 -4.94 -7.99
N VAL A 878 34.41 -4.50 -8.99
CA VAL A 878 33.88 -4.07 -10.29
C VAL A 878 33.08 -5.23 -10.92
N LEU A 879 33.68 -6.41 -11.03
CA LEU A 879 32.99 -7.61 -11.55
C LEU A 879 31.73 -7.98 -10.74
N VAL A 880 31.76 -7.85 -9.41
CA VAL A 880 30.56 -8.04 -8.57
C VAL A 880 29.46 -7.04 -8.92
N SER A 881 29.80 -5.78 -9.21
CA SER A 881 28.84 -4.77 -9.66
C SER A 881 28.18 -5.16 -10.98
N ASP A 882 28.96 -5.65 -11.94
CA ASP A 882 28.47 -6.09 -13.25
C ASP A 882 27.54 -7.30 -13.12
N LEU A 883 27.86 -8.26 -12.24
CA LEU A 883 26.98 -9.37 -11.90
C LEU A 883 25.66 -8.91 -11.25
N GLY A 884 25.70 -7.88 -10.40
CA GLY A 884 24.52 -7.23 -9.83
C GLY A 884 23.61 -6.63 -10.91
N LEU A 885 24.19 -5.91 -11.87
CA LEU A 885 23.45 -5.37 -13.01
C LEU A 885 22.89 -6.46 -13.93
N LEU A 886 23.64 -7.54 -14.20
CA LEU A 886 23.15 -8.69 -14.95
C LEU A 886 21.97 -9.37 -14.26
N ALA A 887 21.99 -9.50 -12.92
CA ALA A 887 20.85 -10.00 -12.16
C ALA A 887 19.62 -9.08 -12.27
N VAL A 888 19.81 -7.76 -12.25
CA VAL A 888 18.74 -6.77 -12.46
C VAL A 888 18.20 -6.84 -13.89
N PHE A 889 19.05 -6.93 -14.92
CA PHE A 889 18.62 -7.12 -16.31
C PHE A 889 17.89 -8.45 -16.52
N TYR A 890 18.29 -9.51 -15.83
CA TYR A 890 17.57 -10.78 -15.84
C TYR A 890 16.19 -10.67 -15.17
N ALA A 891 16.09 -10.02 -14.01
CA ALA A 891 14.81 -9.74 -13.35
C ALA A 891 13.89 -8.87 -14.22
N ILE A 892 14.44 -7.88 -14.93
CA ILE A 892 13.73 -7.06 -15.92
C ILE A 892 13.28 -7.93 -17.10
N LYS A 893 14.11 -8.81 -17.63
CA LYS A 893 13.72 -9.76 -18.70
C LYS A 893 12.55 -10.64 -18.26
N LEU A 894 12.56 -11.15 -17.03
CA LEU A 894 11.44 -11.90 -16.45
C LEU A 894 10.18 -11.02 -16.30
N ALA A 895 10.32 -9.77 -15.82
CA ALA A 895 9.21 -8.83 -15.71
C ALA A 895 8.61 -8.44 -17.08
N VAL A 896 9.45 -8.27 -18.10
CA VAL A 896 9.05 -8.00 -19.50
C VAL A 896 8.32 -9.21 -20.07
N ALA A 897 8.80 -10.43 -19.82
CA ALA A 897 8.09 -11.65 -20.22
C ALA A 897 6.74 -11.82 -19.50
N ALA A 898 6.64 -11.39 -18.24
CA ALA A 898 5.43 -11.54 -17.41
C ALA A 898 4.39 -10.41 -17.58
N LYS A 899 4.79 -9.20 -17.97
CA LYS A 899 3.94 -7.98 -17.99
C LYS A 899 4.06 -7.13 -19.27
N GLY A 900 4.96 -7.47 -20.18
CA GLY A 900 5.23 -6.72 -21.41
C GLY A 900 6.22 -5.56 -21.21
N ALA A 901 6.96 -5.24 -22.27
CA ALA A 901 8.01 -4.21 -22.24
C ALA A 901 7.46 -2.83 -21.86
N ALA A 902 6.30 -2.43 -22.39
CA ALA A 902 5.69 -1.15 -22.08
C ALA A 902 5.37 -0.99 -20.58
N TRP A 903 4.89 -2.04 -19.91
CA TRP A 903 4.61 -2.01 -18.48
C TRP A 903 5.89 -1.80 -17.66
N VAL A 904 6.97 -2.52 -17.99
CA VAL A 904 8.26 -2.38 -17.29
C VAL A 904 8.89 -1.01 -17.57
N ILE A 905 8.78 -0.49 -18.79
CA ILE A 905 9.22 0.87 -19.13
C ILE A 905 8.45 1.90 -18.29
N CYS A 906 7.13 1.78 -18.17
CA CYS A 906 6.33 2.74 -17.39
C CYS A 906 6.56 2.64 -15.88
N MET A 907 6.64 1.41 -15.33
CA MET A 907 6.69 1.17 -13.89
C MET A 907 8.10 1.18 -13.29
N TYR A 908 9.14 1.04 -14.13
CA TYR A 908 10.54 0.96 -13.69
C TYR A 908 11.45 1.85 -14.54
N GLY A 909 11.39 1.75 -15.87
CA GLY A 909 12.26 2.52 -16.77
C GLY A 909 12.15 4.04 -16.61
N ILE A 910 10.94 4.60 -16.73
CA ILE A 910 10.67 6.04 -16.59
C ILE A 910 11.02 6.55 -15.18
N PRO A 911 10.63 5.87 -14.07
CA PRO A 911 11.10 6.21 -12.73
C PRO A 911 12.63 6.24 -12.60
N VAL A 912 13.37 5.24 -13.12
CA VAL A 912 14.84 5.22 -13.05
C VAL A 912 15.47 6.37 -13.84
N VAL A 913 14.96 6.66 -15.05
CA VAL A 913 15.39 7.86 -15.81
C VAL A 913 15.11 9.15 -15.03
N GLY A 914 13.98 9.24 -14.33
CA GLY A 914 13.67 10.37 -13.45
C GLY A 914 14.67 10.51 -12.30
N VAL A 915 15.09 9.41 -11.69
CA VAL A 915 16.14 9.42 -10.65
C VAL A 915 17.48 9.90 -11.21
N HIS A 916 17.89 9.40 -12.38
CA HIS A 916 19.12 9.86 -13.06
C HIS A 916 19.07 11.35 -13.38
N VAL A 917 17.94 11.86 -13.88
CA VAL A 917 17.75 13.30 -14.14
C VAL A 917 17.94 14.13 -12.87
N PHE A 918 17.34 13.74 -11.74
CA PHE A 918 17.53 14.48 -10.49
C PHE A 918 18.95 14.35 -9.91
N PHE A 919 19.57 13.17 -9.98
CA PHE A 919 20.96 12.98 -9.56
C PHE A 919 21.94 13.85 -10.36
N VAL A 920 21.81 13.85 -11.70
CA VAL A 920 22.65 14.68 -12.58
C VAL A 920 22.35 16.17 -12.35
N LEU A 921 21.09 16.54 -12.06
CA LEU A 921 20.73 17.92 -11.76
C LEU A 921 21.34 18.42 -10.43
N ILE A 922 21.37 17.56 -9.39
CA ILE A 922 22.06 17.85 -8.13
C ILE A 922 23.55 18.05 -8.42
N THR A 923 24.25 17.03 -8.90
CA THR A 923 25.71 17.13 -9.15
C THR A 923 26.08 18.29 -10.07
N TYR A 924 25.32 18.51 -11.16
CA TYR A 924 25.55 19.64 -12.06
C TYR A 924 25.44 20.99 -11.34
N LEU A 925 24.37 21.23 -10.57
CA LEU A 925 24.15 22.53 -9.93
C LEU A 925 25.07 22.81 -8.73
N HIS A 926 25.59 21.79 -8.06
CA HIS A 926 26.45 21.97 -6.88
C HIS A 926 27.94 22.09 -7.26
N HIS A 927 28.34 21.61 -8.45
CA HIS A 927 29.69 21.78 -9.01
C HIS A 927 29.78 22.82 -10.14
N THR A 928 28.67 23.31 -10.69
CA THR A 928 28.67 24.36 -11.73
C THR A 928 28.03 25.64 -11.21
N HIS A 929 28.85 26.69 -11.10
CA HIS A 929 28.41 28.06 -10.85
C HIS A 929 29.51 29.04 -11.27
N LEU A 930 29.14 30.27 -11.66
CA LEU A 930 30.08 31.35 -12.02
C LEU A 930 31.07 31.70 -10.88
N SER A 931 30.72 31.42 -9.62
CA SER A 931 31.54 31.72 -8.45
C SER A 931 32.32 30.51 -7.90
N LEU A 932 32.51 29.46 -8.70
CA LEU A 932 33.30 28.29 -8.29
C LEU A 932 34.57 28.19 -9.14
N PRO A 933 35.76 28.27 -8.52
CA PRO A 933 37.02 28.12 -9.22
C PRO A 933 37.29 26.65 -9.55
N HIS A 934 38.14 26.47 -10.55
CA HIS A 934 38.75 25.18 -10.89
C HIS A 934 40.26 25.38 -10.98
N TYR A 935 41.03 24.37 -10.59
CA TYR A 935 42.47 24.51 -10.44
C TYR A 935 43.22 23.48 -11.27
N ASP A 936 44.29 23.89 -11.94
CA ASP A 936 45.29 22.94 -12.41
C ASP A 936 46.23 22.50 -11.27
N SER A 937 47.07 21.51 -11.57
CA SER A 937 48.03 20.91 -10.63
C SER A 937 49.03 21.88 -9.97
N THR A 938 49.13 23.15 -10.41
CA THR A 938 50.01 24.14 -9.76
C THR A 938 49.34 24.84 -8.57
N GLU A 939 48.01 25.02 -8.59
CA GLU A 939 47.24 25.73 -7.56
C GLU A 939 46.27 24.80 -6.79
N TRP A 940 46.01 23.59 -7.27
CA TRP A 940 45.08 22.68 -6.62
C TRP A 940 45.64 22.13 -5.30
N ASN A 941 44.81 22.16 -4.26
CA ASN A 941 44.95 21.33 -3.06
C ASN A 941 43.57 20.88 -2.58
N TRP A 942 43.52 19.85 -1.72
CA TRP A 942 42.26 19.22 -1.31
C TRP A 942 41.26 20.22 -0.68
N ILE A 943 41.72 21.15 0.17
CA ILE A 943 40.83 22.13 0.82
C ILE A 943 40.24 23.10 -0.21
N ARG A 944 41.07 23.63 -1.13
CA ARG A 944 40.61 24.47 -2.24
C ARG A 944 39.60 23.73 -3.14
N GLY A 945 39.87 22.45 -3.43
CA GLY A 945 38.95 21.58 -4.16
C GLY A 945 37.61 21.44 -3.46
N ALA A 946 37.58 20.89 -2.24
CA ALA A 946 36.35 20.61 -1.49
C ALA A 946 35.45 21.84 -1.27
N LEU A 947 36.06 23.02 -1.03
CA LEU A 947 35.33 24.29 -0.90
C LEU A 947 34.80 24.85 -2.22
N SER A 948 35.23 24.31 -3.38
CA SER A 948 34.78 24.76 -4.70
C SER A 948 33.45 24.10 -5.13
N THR A 949 32.54 23.96 -4.18
CA THR A 949 31.16 23.50 -4.37
C THR A 949 30.17 24.50 -3.78
N ILE A 950 28.89 24.42 -4.14
CA ILE A 950 27.85 25.36 -3.69
C ILE A 950 26.58 24.65 -3.22
N ASP A 951 26.10 25.00 -2.03
CA ASP A 951 24.81 24.54 -1.52
C ASP A 951 23.65 25.22 -2.28
N ARG A 952 22.55 24.50 -2.50
CA ARG A 952 21.35 24.99 -3.22
C ARG A 952 20.08 24.77 -2.42
N ASP A 953 19.19 25.75 -2.48
CA ASP A 953 17.83 25.60 -1.95
C ASP A 953 16.86 25.12 -3.04
N PHE A 954 16.59 23.81 -3.07
CA PHE A 954 15.55 23.23 -3.94
C PHE A 954 14.16 23.24 -3.25
N GLY A 955 14.01 24.02 -2.18
CA GLY A 955 12.79 24.15 -1.39
C GLY A 955 12.35 22.81 -0.82
N PHE A 956 11.20 22.34 -1.28
CA PHE A 956 10.61 21.10 -0.78
C PHE A 956 11.47 19.86 -1.06
N LEU A 957 12.18 19.84 -2.19
CA LEU A 957 12.96 18.68 -2.65
C LEU A 957 14.13 18.37 -1.70
N ASN A 958 14.63 19.36 -0.97
CA ASN A 958 15.71 19.22 0.01
C ASN A 958 15.45 18.01 0.94
N ARG A 959 14.29 17.98 1.62
CA ARG A 959 13.92 16.91 2.57
C ARG A 959 13.79 15.53 1.92
N VAL A 960 13.50 15.48 0.61
CA VAL A 960 13.32 14.21 -0.10
C VAL A 960 14.64 13.67 -0.66
N PHE A 961 15.63 14.54 -0.86
CA PHE A 961 17.01 14.19 -1.19
C PHE A 961 17.90 14.08 0.06
N HIS A 962 17.31 13.76 1.22
CA HIS A 962 18.00 13.65 2.52
C HIS A 962 18.84 14.90 2.85
N ASP A 963 18.33 16.06 2.46
CA ASP A 963 18.91 17.38 2.72
C ASP A 963 20.30 17.65 2.10
N VAL A 964 20.82 16.70 1.29
CA VAL A 964 22.12 16.77 0.60
C VAL A 964 22.31 18.06 -0.20
N THR A 965 21.22 18.64 -0.71
CA THR A 965 21.26 19.87 -1.51
C THR A 965 21.74 21.10 -0.73
N HIS A 966 21.63 21.12 0.59
CA HIS A 966 22.15 22.22 1.40
C HIS A 966 23.17 21.75 2.45
N THR A 967 23.72 20.57 2.26
CA THR A 967 24.86 20.05 3.01
C THR A 967 25.95 19.54 2.06
N HIS A 968 25.89 19.90 0.76
CA HIS A 968 26.82 19.42 -0.26
C HIS A 968 28.23 19.95 -0.04
N VAL A 969 28.36 21.20 0.40
CA VAL A 969 29.66 21.79 0.78
C VAL A 969 30.26 21.06 1.98
N LEU A 970 29.45 20.78 3.01
CA LEU A 970 29.89 19.94 4.14
C LEU A 970 30.27 18.53 3.65
N HIS A 971 29.46 17.95 2.75
CA HIS A 971 29.64 16.60 2.26
C HIS A 971 30.96 16.41 1.51
N HIS A 972 31.46 17.42 0.79
CA HIS A 972 32.80 17.38 0.18
C HIS A 972 33.94 17.55 1.19
N LEU A 973 33.71 18.25 2.30
CA LEU A 973 34.70 18.40 3.38
C LEU A 973 34.76 17.17 4.29
N ILE A 974 33.61 16.57 4.60
CA ILE A 974 33.45 15.51 5.61
C ILE A 974 32.35 14.51 5.16
N SER A 975 32.64 13.73 4.12
CA SER A 975 31.65 12.86 3.44
C SER A 975 31.10 11.71 4.28
N TYR A 976 31.78 11.37 5.39
CA TYR A 976 31.39 10.28 6.31
C TYR A 976 30.36 10.71 7.39
N ILE A 977 29.94 11.98 7.43
CA ILE A 977 28.85 12.41 8.32
C ILE A 977 27.51 11.95 7.73
N PRO A 978 26.66 11.19 8.47
CA PRO A 978 25.34 10.80 8.01
C PRO A 978 24.42 12.00 7.78
N HIS A 979 23.55 11.91 6.77
CA HIS A 979 22.59 12.96 6.39
C HIS A 979 21.73 13.48 7.55
N TYR A 980 21.38 12.60 8.49
CA TYR A 980 20.56 12.94 9.65
C TYR A 980 21.29 13.81 10.69
N HIS A 981 22.62 13.93 10.61
CA HIS A 981 23.44 14.91 11.35
C HIS A 981 24.09 15.98 10.44
N ALA A 982 24.06 15.81 9.12
CA ALA A 982 24.72 16.72 8.17
C ALA A 982 24.22 18.17 8.27
N LYS A 983 22.96 18.42 8.62
CA LYS A 983 22.44 19.78 8.89
C LYS A 983 23.13 20.46 10.07
N GLU A 984 23.13 19.78 11.21
CA GLU A 984 23.73 20.23 12.46
C GLU A 984 25.23 20.51 12.26
N ALA A 985 25.95 19.58 11.63
CA ALA A 985 27.35 19.75 11.28
C ALA A 985 27.60 20.90 10.29
N ARG A 986 26.71 21.12 9.30
CA ARG A 986 26.81 22.25 8.35
C ARG A 986 26.64 23.58 9.08
N ASP A 987 25.63 23.68 9.94
CA ASP A 987 25.38 24.89 10.73
C ASP A 987 26.49 25.17 11.74
N ALA A 988 27.12 24.13 12.31
CA ALA A 988 28.28 24.25 13.19
C ALA A 988 29.58 24.65 12.48
N ILE A 989 29.85 24.14 11.27
CA ILE A 989 31.09 24.48 10.53
C ILE A 989 30.99 25.81 9.77
N LYS A 990 29.79 26.25 9.40
CA LYS A 990 29.57 27.46 8.59
C LYS A 990 30.23 28.74 9.15
N PRO A 991 30.22 29.03 10.47
CA PRO A 991 30.98 30.15 11.04
C PRO A 991 32.50 30.04 10.84
N VAL A 992 33.05 28.82 10.80
CA VAL A 992 34.47 28.55 10.55
C VAL A 992 34.83 28.75 9.07
N LEU A 993 33.94 28.37 8.16
CA LEU A 993 34.13 28.54 6.71
C LEU A 993 34.00 30.00 6.24
N GLY A 994 33.26 30.84 6.98
CA GLY A 994 33.13 32.27 6.71
C GLY A 994 32.70 32.55 5.26
N GLU A 995 33.47 33.41 4.57
CA GLU A 995 33.20 33.82 3.19
C GLU A 995 33.40 32.70 2.15
N HIS A 996 34.11 31.62 2.50
CA HIS A 996 34.30 30.46 1.63
C HIS A 996 33.06 29.56 1.53
N TYR A 997 32.14 29.64 2.50
CA TYR A 997 30.86 28.93 2.40
C TYR A 997 29.95 29.58 1.35
N LYS A 998 29.69 28.87 0.25
CA LYS A 998 28.80 29.33 -0.83
C LYS A 998 27.43 28.64 -0.77
N ILE A 999 26.38 29.45 -0.92
CA ILE A 999 24.99 28.99 -1.08
C ILE A 999 24.28 29.85 -2.14
N ASP A 1000 23.47 29.23 -2.99
CA ASP A 1000 22.55 29.93 -3.90
C ASP A 1000 21.10 29.51 -3.69
N ARG A 1001 20.24 30.50 -3.42
CA ARG A 1001 18.79 30.34 -3.20
C ARG A 1001 17.96 30.58 -4.46
N THR A 1002 18.59 30.74 -5.62
CA THR A 1002 17.91 30.86 -6.91
C THR A 1002 17.06 29.62 -7.18
N PRO A 1003 15.74 29.74 -7.48
CA PRO A 1003 14.87 28.58 -7.70
C PRO A 1003 15.42 27.62 -8.77
N ILE A 1004 15.33 26.31 -8.50
CA ILE A 1004 16.02 25.23 -9.24
C ILE A 1004 16.00 25.38 -10.77
N PHE A 1005 14.83 25.63 -11.38
CA PHE A 1005 14.72 25.78 -12.84
C PHE A 1005 15.40 27.05 -13.39
N LYS A 1006 15.38 28.15 -12.61
CA LYS A 1006 16.06 29.41 -12.95
C LYS A 1006 17.57 29.29 -12.79
N ALA A 1007 18.03 28.59 -11.75
CA ALA A 1007 19.45 28.25 -11.57
C ALA A 1007 19.94 27.35 -12.72
N MET A 1008 19.23 26.26 -13.00
CA MET A 1008 19.51 25.34 -14.11
C MET A 1008 19.61 26.04 -15.46
N TRP A 1009 18.69 26.95 -15.77
CA TRP A 1009 18.75 27.74 -17.01
C TRP A 1009 19.93 28.72 -17.04
N ARG A 1010 20.23 29.38 -15.90
CA ARG A 1010 21.40 30.26 -15.77
C ARG A 1010 22.69 29.49 -16.02
N GLU A 1011 22.94 28.38 -15.31
CA GLU A 1011 24.19 27.62 -15.50
C GLU A 1011 24.29 27.04 -16.91
N ALA A 1012 23.17 26.59 -17.49
CA ALA A 1012 23.15 26.08 -18.86
C ALA A 1012 23.51 27.17 -19.89
N LYS A 1013 23.17 28.44 -19.65
CA LYS A 1013 23.52 29.60 -20.49
C LYS A 1013 24.97 30.06 -20.26
N GLU A 1014 25.32 30.36 -19.01
CA GLU A 1014 26.55 31.09 -18.67
C GLU A 1014 27.77 30.16 -18.53
N CYS A 1015 27.61 28.96 -17.96
CA CYS A 1015 28.74 28.10 -17.61
C CYS A 1015 29.08 27.10 -18.74
N ILE A 1016 29.53 27.63 -19.89
CA ILE A 1016 29.91 26.82 -21.07
C ILE A 1016 31.32 26.25 -20.94
N TYR A 1017 32.26 27.13 -20.63
CA TYR A 1017 33.70 26.87 -20.66
C TYR A 1017 34.39 27.70 -19.59
N ILE A 1018 35.59 27.29 -19.23
CA ILE A 1018 36.46 28.02 -18.31
C ILE A 1018 37.61 28.74 -19.05
N GLU A 1019 38.04 29.85 -18.47
CA GLU A 1019 39.23 30.63 -18.85
C GLU A 1019 40.11 30.84 -17.60
N PRO A 1020 41.43 31.06 -17.74
CA PRO A 1020 42.30 31.35 -16.60
C PRO A 1020 41.94 32.70 -15.97
N ASP A 1021 42.23 32.85 -14.68
CA ASP A 1021 42.05 34.10 -13.93
C ASP A 1021 43.18 35.09 -14.24
N GLU A 1022 43.04 35.83 -15.35
CA GLU A 1022 44.05 36.77 -15.87
C GLU A 1022 44.32 37.96 -14.92
N ASP A 1023 43.39 38.26 -14.01
CA ASP A 1023 43.48 39.38 -13.05
C ASP A 1023 44.10 38.96 -11.69
N SER A 1024 44.48 37.68 -11.51
CA SER A 1024 45.01 37.15 -10.25
C SER A 1024 46.49 36.76 -10.31
N GLU A 1025 47.16 36.76 -9.15
CA GLU A 1025 48.51 36.19 -9.01
C GLU A 1025 48.51 34.65 -9.15
N HIS A 1026 47.35 34.00 -8.98
CA HIS A 1026 47.16 32.55 -8.98
C HIS A 1026 46.86 32.00 -10.38
N LYS A 1027 47.88 32.01 -11.25
CA LYS A 1027 47.77 31.66 -12.69
C LYS A 1027 47.25 30.25 -13.01
N GLY A 1028 47.22 29.34 -12.03
CA GLY A 1028 46.59 28.01 -12.14
C GLY A 1028 45.10 27.96 -11.81
N THR A 1029 44.46 29.10 -11.52
CA THR A 1029 43.02 29.23 -11.23
C THR A 1029 42.22 29.56 -12.48
N TYR A 1030 41.05 28.94 -12.63
CA TYR A 1030 40.16 29.10 -13.79
C TYR A 1030 38.71 29.29 -13.35
N TRP A 1031 37.98 30.16 -14.04
CA TRP A 1031 36.58 30.48 -13.76
C TRP A 1031 35.69 30.29 -14.98
N TYR A 1032 34.38 30.11 -14.73
CA TYR A 1032 33.37 30.28 -15.76
C TYR A 1032 33.10 31.76 -15.99
N HIS A 1033 33.25 32.25 -17.22
CA HIS A 1033 32.91 33.62 -17.59
C HIS A 1033 31.50 33.70 -18.18
N LYS A 1034 30.78 34.79 -17.88
CA LYS A 1034 29.49 35.09 -18.52
C LYS A 1034 29.66 35.18 -20.02
N VAL A 1035 28.67 34.66 -20.74
CA VAL A 1035 28.69 34.62 -22.19
C VAL A 1035 27.77 35.71 -22.69
N LEU A 1036 28.39 36.80 -23.15
CA LEU A 1036 27.75 37.95 -23.78
C LEU A 1036 26.94 37.52 -25.01
#